data_AF-A0A2E6TFG8-F1
#
_entry.id   AF-A0A2E6TFG8-F1
#
_cell.length_a   1.000
_cell.length_b   1.000
_cell.length_c   1.000
_cell.angle_alpha   90.00
_cell.angle_beta   90.00
_cell.angle_gamma   90.00
#
_symmetry.space_group_name_H-M   'P 1'
#
loop_
_entity.id
_entity.type
_entity.pdbx_description
1 polymer ?
#
loop_
_entity_poly.entity_id
_entity_poly.type
_entity_poly.pdbx_seq_one_letter_code
_entity_poly.pdbx_strand_id
1 'polypeptide(L)'
;MATSPTTASLRPRSVCSKDETSPVSSTIPVNINLLLLLTVHPLRSRPSEKQRERTFDPFDSLSKHWSETLPRRFHRLMKTAFTLWLAVGFLLGANPAWGAEKPLEVSPLDSTVPEDSFLTLSLRLGKLLEKAEYAKLKHWLPTIENNRGLNESLKAIVRDPRKLGINLKSPTHVFAQVDVEGGKGLILGILASVTNKEALNGHLDALGENFGIEPKKSKGVTIRSKSGLPFLFAQRGRLLLVLFAAPSAMDSPLVQNEEKPSDISDRLNLLAHQILDARKKANPPSPLQTHLQRPYDLSFYFNYENFARFALSYSPDPQFERIIKTLRALSGNLSITTQFFDGRFDLKLQHLPKDGKSLFRGPVDPKLVASLPGDAIAYGGISINRQVLEDIFDSLTVKEEKTAEKDASLPAFSIKDMIAAFDGDLVFALSHHRKAIPILTEEVAFPDWAEAPNAFFLGAKIGNPRKLDLLMATANENNLFDYLLASSGLSRERKDNHLFFTTPDHRREIRTGKPVRPLSKKQRRALSEGPLLVHFDFKAYARSLRESIPAHYEFLMSMDVLEEFEQANLSAEDNGDLLLRIHLRDKKRNALATLAKRLETEFTDRKNTNLFRAIAQNNLREVDQEVRTGALINAPDRSGHTPMHFAAYRGSPEVFHYLLRNGGLINLQGRDKGTPLHSATWGRNVEVVKLLLENGADVNAKTEEGETPAMTAALRGEQEILEIFLSLAADPKARDKHDTGLLELAAAGGHAKIVDRLKAIGVKTKYPLHVAAGLGDKGTLSKLLDKGTPVDLLDGFGGTALLFSTISGNREIFDFLLKKKADPKIVAVEGYTLMHAAAFSKDKELISRLLDLGLDINARFGDEGITPLDVAHESPEAVQLLRLHGGKTSWELGRR
;
A
#
# COMPACT_ATOMS: atom_id res chain seq x y z
N MET A 1 0.60 -65.02 9.52
CA MET A 1 -0.78 -65.45 9.18
C MET A 1 -1.56 -64.19 8.82
N ALA A 2 -2.37 -64.08 7.75
CA ALA A 2 -2.58 -64.88 6.53
C ALA A 2 -3.48 -64.01 5.59
N THR A 3 -3.46 -64.02 4.25
CA THR A 3 -2.65 -64.74 3.24
C THR A 3 -2.69 -63.97 1.89
N SER A 4 -1.77 -64.25 0.96
CA SER A 4 -1.99 -64.06 -0.49
C SER A 4 -2.43 -65.39 -1.13
N PRO A 5 -2.96 -65.43 -2.38
CA PRO A 5 -2.20 -65.31 -3.65
C PRO A 5 -2.95 -64.38 -4.64
N THR A 6 -2.98 -64.43 -5.99
CA THR A 6 -2.42 -65.25 -7.12
C THR A 6 -2.30 -64.29 -8.34
N THR A 7 -1.23 -64.22 -9.16
CA THR A 7 -0.88 -65.00 -10.39
C THR A 7 -1.97 -65.04 -11.50
N ALA A 8 -1.69 -65.12 -12.81
CA ALA A 8 -0.44 -65.43 -13.54
C ALA A 8 -0.45 -64.97 -15.03
N SER A 9 0.72 -65.07 -15.71
CA SER A 9 0.90 -65.44 -17.15
C SER A 9 0.49 -64.43 -18.25
N LEU A 10 1.05 -64.42 -19.48
CA LEU A 10 2.22 -65.12 -20.10
C LEU A 10 2.79 -64.30 -21.29
N ARG A 11 4.06 -64.54 -21.65
CA ARG A 11 4.76 -64.19 -22.93
C ARG A 11 4.69 -65.42 -23.90
N PRO A 12 5.14 -65.47 -25.20
CA PRO A 12 6.31 -64.75 -25.77
C PRO A 12 6.41 -64.49 -27.32
N ARG A 13 7.51 -63.79 -27.73
CA ARG A 13 8.19 -63.81 -29.06
C ARG A 13 7.38 -63.26 -30.26
N SER A 14 7.94 -62.78 -31.38
CA SER A 14 9.31 -62.67 -31.95
C SER A 14 9.36 -61.38 -32.84
N VAL A 15 10.43 -60.75 -33.37
CA VAL A 15 11.92 -60.77 -33.42
C VAL A 15 12.31 -59.74 -34.52
N CYS A 16 13.34 -58.90 -34.32
CA CYS A 16 14.03 -58.08 -35.36
C CYS A 16 13.22 -56.95 -36.08
N SER A 17 13.83 -55.83 -36.53
CA SER A 17 15.22 -55.33 -36.39
C SER A 17 15.36 -53.84 -36.73
N LYS A 18 16.33 -53.15 -36.10
CA LYS A 18 16.95 -51.86 -36.51
C LYS A 18 16.04 -50.62 -36.53
N ASP A 19 16.54 -49.38 -36.49
CA ASP A 19 17.67 -48.71 -35.80
C ASP A 19 17.04 -47.34 -35.38
N GLU A 20 17.33 -46.67 -34.26
CA GLU A 20 18.55 -45.92 -33.91
C GLU A 20 18.34 -45.26 -32.51
N THR A 21 19.35 -44.66 -31.87
CA THR A 21 19.23 -44.13 -30.49
C THR A 21 19.10 -42.61 -30.39
N SER A 22 18.18 -42.11 -29.55
CA SER A 22 18.17 -40.71 -29.08
C SER A 22 17.87 -40.60 -27.57
N PRO A 23 18.61 -39.76 -26.81
CA PRO A 23 18.33 -39.52 -25.39
C PRO A 23 17.27 -38.42 -25.18
N VAL A 24 16.42 -38.58 -24.16
CA VAL A 24 15.33 -37.65 -23.85
C VAL A 24 15.86 -36.35 -23.25
N SER A 25 15.46 -35.20 -23.82
CA SER A 25 15.79 -33.87 -23.29
C SER A 25 14.78 -33.42 -22.23
N SER A 26 15.29 -33.02 -21.06
CA SER A 26 14.49 -32.45 -19.96
C SER A 26 14.39 -30.92 -20.07
N THR A 27 13.37 -30.42 -20.77
CA THR A 27 13.13 -28.97 -20.90
C THR A 27 12.43 -28.38 -19.67
N ILE A 28 13.10 -27.41 -19.03
CA ILE A 28 12.59 -26.69 -17.85
C ILE A 28 11.90 -25.40 -18.30
N PRO A 29 10.64 -25.13 -17.91
CA PRO A 29 9.96 -23.88 -18.27
C PRO A 29 10.47 -22.70 -17.41
N VAL A 30 11.37 -21.89 -17.97
CA VAL A 30 11.93 -20.69 -17.31
C VAL A 30 10.91 -19.56 -17.31
N ASN A 31 10.51 -19.10 -16.13
CA ASN A 31 9.45 -18.09 -15.96
C ASN A 31 10.05 -16.70 -15.65
N ILE A 32 10.42 -15.96 -16.69
CA ILE A 32 11.04 -14.63 -16.59
C ILE A 32 9.99 -13.59 -16.18
N ASN A 33 9.89 -13.31 -14.88
CA ASN A 33 9.04 -12.27 -14.32
C ASN A 33 9.69 -11.62 -13.08
N LEU A 34 10.26 -10.42 -13.24
CA LEU A 34 10.78 -9.59 -12.13
C LEU A 34 10.15 -8.17 -12.08
N LEU A 35 9.09 -7.93 -12.85
CA LEU A 35 8.44 -6.61 -12.97
C LEU A 35 6.91 -6.68 -12.98
N LEU A 36 6.33 -7.83 -12.61
CA LEU A 36 4.89 -8.14 -12.73
C LEU A 36 4.25 -8.74 -11.45
N LEU A 37 4.94 -8.68 -10.30
CA LEU A 37 4.52 -9.33 -9.04
C LEU A 37 3.34 -8.68 -8.28
N LEU A 38 2.69 -7.66 -8.84
CA LEU A 38 1.65 -6.88 -8.13
C LEU A 38 0.19 -7.30 -8.39
N THR A 39 -0.12 -8.09 -9.43
CA THR A 39 -1.52 -8.35 -9.84
C THR A 39 -1.81 -9.77 -10.37
N VAL A 40 -2.01 -10.74 -9.47
CA VAL A 40 -2.65 -12.04 -9.79
C VAL A 40 -3.62 -12.48 -8.68
N HIS A 41 -4.91 -12.57 -8.99
CA HIS A 41 -5.88 -13.40 -8.26
C HIS A 41 -5.98 -14.78 -8.94
N PRO A 42 -6.09 -15.89 -8.20
CA PRO A 42 -6.39 -17.21 -8.77
C PRO A 42 -7.90 -17.39 -8.98
N LEU A 43 -8.35 -17.41 -10.24
CA LEU A 43 -9.69 -17.87 -10.59
C LEU A 43 -9.71 -19.39 -10.77
N ARG A 44 -10.73 -20.06 -10.22
CA ARG A 44 -10.93 -21.51 -10.34
C ARG A 44 -11.52 -21.89 -11.70
N SER A 45 -10.91 -22.84 -12.38
CA SER A 45 -11.60 -23.76 -13.31
C SER A 45 -10.84 -25.09 -13.42
N ARG A 46 -11.56 -26.19 -13.65
CA ARG A 46 -10.98 -27.51 -13.95
C ARG A 46 -10.82 -27.66 -15.46
N PRO A 47 -9.71 -28.21 -15.98
CA PRO A 47 -9.70 -28.81 -17.30
C PRO A 47 -10.31 -30.21 -17.27
N SER A 48 -10.97 -30.62 -18.35
CA SER A 48 -11.37 -32.01 -18.62
C SER A 48 -10.46 -32.62 -19.69
N GLU A 49 -10.33 -33.95 -19.68
CA GLU A 49 -9.54 -34.66 -20.69
C GLU A 49 -10.22 -34.63 -22.06
N LYS A 50 -9.58 -33.99 -23.06
CA LYS A 50 -9.33 -34.53 -24.42
C LYS A 50 -8.83 -33.44 -25.37
N GLN A 51 -7.51 -33.35 -25.54
CA GLN A 51 -6.88 -33.03 -26.83
C GLN A 51 -5.45 -33.58 -26.82
N ARG A 52 -5.11 -34.36 -27.85
CA ARG A 52 -3.78 -34.93 -28.07
C ARG A 52 -3.12 -34.26 -29.27
N GLU A 53 -1.79 -34.29 -29.28
CA GLU A 53 -0.97 -34.33 -30.50
C GLU A 53 -1.19 -33.18 -31.51
N ARG A 54 -0.77 -31.98 -31.10
CA ARG A 54 0.02 -31.11 -31.99
C ARG A 54 1.43 -30.99 -31.41
N THR A 55 2.43 -30.91 -32.28
CA THR A 55 3.84 -30.73 -31.89
C THR A 55 4.00 -29.40 -31.14
N PHE A 56 4.45 -29.48 -29.89
CA PHE A 56 4.44 -28.37 -28.95
C PHE A 56 5.72 -27.54 -29.08
N ASP A 57 5.69 -26.48 -29.90
CA ASP A 57 6.74 -25.47 -29.89
C ASP A 57 6.52 -24.51 -28.70
N PRO A 58 7.42 -24.49 -27.69
CA PRO A 58 7.27 -23.60 -26.55
C PRO A 58 7.41 -22.12 -26.92
N PHE A 59 8.07 -21.78 -28.04
CA PHE A 59 8.21 -20.39 -28.49
C PHE A 59 6.97 -19.86 -29.18
N ASP A 60 6.23 -20.67 -29.94
CA ASP A 60 4.93 -20.26 -30.52
C ASP A 60 3.83 -20.17 -29.44
N SER A 61 3.91 -21.02 -28.41
CA SER A 61 3.05 -20.88 -27.22
C SER A 61 3.36 -19.62 -26.42
N LEU A 62 4.65 -19.29 -26.23
CA LEU A 62 5.07 -18.06 -25.57
C LEU A 62 4.76 -16.81 -26.39
N SER A 63 4.99 -16.81 -27.71
CA SER A 63 4.70 -15.65 -28.58
C SER A 63 3.21 -15.32 -28.55
N LYS A 64 2.33 -16.32 -28.69
CA LYS A 64 0.87 -16.14 -28.57
C LYS A 64 0.43 -15.74 -27.17
N HIS A 65 1.00 -16.32 -26.10
CA HIS A 65 0.66 -15.90 -24.74
C HIS A 65 1.09 -14.45 -24.47
N TRP A 66 2.22 -14.00 -25.01
CA TRP A 66 2.65 -12.61 -24.94
C TRP A 66 1.79 -11.70 -25.84
N SER A 67 1.49 -12.06 -27.09
CA SER A 67 0.70 -11.20 -27.99
C SER A 67 -0.79 -11.10 -27.61
N GLU A 68 -1.38 -12.12 -26.98
CA GLU A 68 -2.76 -12.06 -26.49
C GLU A 68 -2.88 -11.47 -25.07
N THR A 69 -1.98 -11.84 -24.16
CA THR A 69 -2.10 -11.44 -22.75
C THR A 69 -1.31 -10.19 -22.39
N LEU A 70 -0.18 -9.87 -23.05
CA LEU A 70 0.56 -8.65 -22.75
C LEU A 70 -0.28 -7.42 -23.13
N PRO A 71 -0.92 -7.28 -24.32
CA PRO A 71 -1.79 -6.15 -24.60
C PRO A 71 -2.98 -6.06 -23.64
N ARG A 72 -3.56 -7.18 -23.21
CA ARG A 72 -4.70 -7.16 -22.26
C ARG A 72 -4.29 -6.87 -20.82
N ARG A 73 -3.12 -7.32 -20.37
CA ARG A 73 -2.56 -7.01 -19.04
C ARG A 73 -1.93 -5.63 -19.00
N PHE A 74 -1.22 -5.21 -20.05
CA PHE A 74 -0.75 -3.85 -20.25
C PHE A 74 -1.93 -2.89 -20.37
N HIS A 75 -2.99 -3.18 -21.14
CA HIS A 75 -4.20 -2.34 -21.17
C HIS A 75 -4.96 -2.31 -19.83
N ARG A 76 -4.84 -3.34 -18.97
CA ARG A 76 -5.36 -3.29 -17.58
C ARG A 76 -4.47 -2.51 -16.63
N LEU A 77 -3.16 -2.74 -16.66
CA LEU A 77 -2.18 -2.09 -15.77
C LEU A 77 -2.01 -0.62 -16.17
N MET A 78 -2.00 -0.33 -17.48
CA MET A 78 -2.30 0.99 -18.02
C MET A 78 -3.68 1.44 -17.55
N LYS A 79 -4.82 0.75 -17.77
CA LYS A 79 -6.11 1.26 -17.25
C LYS A 79 -6.12 1.60 -15.76
N THR A 80 -5.43 0.86 -14.89
CA THR A 80 -5.33 1.19 -13.45
C THR A 80 -4.37 2.35 -13.19
N ALA A 81 -3.21 2.39 -13.85
CA ALA A 81 -2.30 3.53 -13.81
C ALA A 81 -2.89 4.78 -14.49
N PHE A 82 -3.81 4.60 -15.44
CA PHE A 82 -4.46 5.59 -16.29
C PHE A 82 -5.79 6.06 -15.70
N THR A 83 -6.47 5.29 -14.84
CA THR A 83 -7.47 5.84 -13.93
C THR A 83 -6.80 6.57 -12.77
N LEU A 84 -5.64 6.13 -12.27
CA LEU A 84 -4.79 6.97 -11.40
C LEU A 84 -4.36 8.26 -12.12
N TRP A 85 -3.88 8.17 -13.36
CA TRP A 85 -3.36 9.30 -14.13
C TRP A 85 -4.47 10.20 -14.70
N LEU A 86 -5.70 9.70 -14.91
CA LEU A 86 -6.87 10.54 -15.17
C LEU A 86 -7.36 11.22 -13.87
N ALA A 87 -7.43 10.50 -12.75
CA ALA A 87 -7.86 11.07 -11.46
C ALA A 87 -6.86 12.12 -10.92
N VAL A 88 -5.56 11.95 -11.18
CA VAL A 88 -4.50 12.90 -10.81
C VAL A 88 -4.21 13.93 -11.92
N GLY A 89 -4.50 13.61 -13.18
CA GLY A 89 -4.09 14.42 -14.34
C GLY A 89 -5.09 15.44 -14.86
N PHE A 90 -6.33 15.47 -14.35
CA PHE A 90 -7.41 16.27 -14.96
C PHE A 90 -7.42 17.78 -14.61
N LEU A 91 -6.64 18.26 -13.61
CA LEU A 91 -6.72 19.65 -13.10
C LEU A 91 -5.36 20.14 -12.52
N LEU A 92 -4.56 20.94 -13.26
CA LEU A 92 -3.12 21.11 -12.95
C LEU A 92 -2.40 22.45 -13.38
N GLY A 93 -2.01 23.37 -12.46
CA GLY A 93 -1.01 24.52 -12.54
C GLY A 93 -1.42 25.78 -11.67
N ALA A 94 -0.68 26.79 -11.13
CA ALA A 94 0.75 27.26 -10.97
C ALA A 94 1.17 27.78 -9.49
N ASN A 95 2.40 28.33 -9.20
CA ASN A 95 3.05 28.68 -7.86
C ASN A 95 3.16 30.22 -7.51
N PRO A 96 3.97 30.82 -6.57
CA PRO A 96 5.23 30.34 -5.98
C PRO A 96 5.67 30.42 -4.50
N ALA A 97 6.55 29.45 -4.11
CA ALA A 97 8.04 29.62 -4.09
C ALA A 97 8.82 28.60 -3.20
N TRP A 98 9.94 28.01 -3.70
CA TRP A 98 11.32 28.05 -3.10
C TRP A 98 12.37 27.04 -3.65
N GLY A 99 13.66 27.41 -3.53
CA GLY A 99 14.74 26.49 -3.10
C GLY A 99 15.50 25.67 -4.16
N ALA A 100 16.46 26.28 -4.87
CA ALA A 100 17.38 25.55 -5.75
C ALA A 100 18.65 25.06 -5.03
N GLU A 101 18.86 23.74 -4.92
CA GLU A 101 20.18 23.16 -4.68
C GLU A 101 21.08 23.29 -5.92
N LYS A 102 22.40 23.37 -5.72
CA LYS A 102 23.36 23.50 -6.84
C LYS A 102 23.34 22.27 -7.75
N PRO A 103 23.47 22.44 -9.08
CA PRO A 103 23.68 21.31 -9.98
C PRO A 103 25.00 20.59 -9.67
N LEU A 104 25.02 19.27 -9.88
CA LEU A 104 26.19 18.41 -9.77
C LEU A 104 26.90 18.31 -11.13
N GLU A 105 28.09 17.72 -11.15
CA GLU A 105 28.81 17.40 -12.39
C GLU A 105 27.95 16.55 -13.33
N VAL A 106 27.90 16.93 -14.61
CA VAL A 106 27.11 16.25 -15.65
C VAL A 106 27.62 14.82 -15.83
N SER A 107 26.74 13.84 -15.75
CA SER A 107 27.12 12.44 -15.95
C SER A 107 27.34 12.18 -17.45
N PRO A 108 28.41 11.47 -17.86
CA PRO A 108 28.61 11.05 -19.26
C PRO A 108 27.48 10.16 -19.83
N LEU A 109 26.57 9.67 -18.98
CA LEU A 109 25.34 8.98 -19.38
C LEU A 109 24.26 9.94 -19.90
N ASP A 110 24.22 11.17 -19.41
CA ASP A 110 23.10 12.11 -19.65
C ASP A 110 23.09 12.60 -21.10
N SER A 111 24.27 12.78 -21.69
CA SER A 111 24.47 13.02 -23.14
C SER A 111 24.51 11.72 -23.97
N THR A 112 24.15 10.58 -23.39
CA THR A 112 24.15 9.27 -24.06
C THR A 112 22.74 8.66 -24.19
N VAL A 113 21.72 9.21 -23.54
CA VAL A 113 20.33 8.90 -23.88
C VAL A 113 20.00 9.49 -25.26
N PRO A 114 19.40 8.72 -26.20
CA PRO A 114 19.09 9.20 -27.54
C PRO A 114 18.00 10.29 -27.56
N GLU A 115 18.15 11.33 -28.37
CA GLU A 115 17.24 12.49 -28.39
C GLU A 115 15.90 12.22 -29.09
N ASP A 116 15.84 11.16 -29.89
CA ASP A 116 14.64 10.55 -30.47
C ASP A 116 13.85 9.68 -29.47
N SER A 117 14.34 9.50 -28.24
CA SER A 117 13.57 8.90 -27.15
C SER A 117 12.26 9.66 -26.93
N PHE A 118 11.14 8.95 -26.91
CA PHE A 118 9.83 9.51 -26.56
C PHE A 118 9.51 9.35 -25.07
N LEU A 119 10.20 8.44 -24.38
CA LEU A 119 10.07 8.20 -22.94
C LEU A 119 11.47 7.98 -22.35
N THR A 120 11.71 8.53 -21.17
CA THR A 120 12.95 8.29 -20.40
C THR A 120 12.64 8.27 -18.90
N LEU A 121 13.34 7.41 -18.15
CA LEU A 121 13.21 7.19 -16.72
C LEU A 121 14.61 7.16 -16.11
N SER A 122 14.97 8.18 -15.33
CA SER A 122 16.24 8.29 -14.62
C SER A 122 16.10 7.80 -13.18
N LEU A 123 16.94 6.85 -12.78
CA LEU A 123 16.88 6.17 -11.48
C LEU A 123 18.20 6.33 -10.74
N ARG A 124 18.21 7.02 -9.60
CA ARG A 124 19.38 7.07 -8.69
C ARG A 124 19.36 5.86 -7.76
N LEU A 125 19.55 4.67 -8.34
CA LEU A 125 19.41 3.37 -7.67
C LEU A 125 20.11 3.29 -6.31
N GLY A 126 21.32 3.85 -6.16
CA GLY A 126 22.01 3.91 -4.86
C GLY A 126 21.24 4.67 -3.79
N LYS A 127 20.78 5.89 -4.10
CA LYS A 127 19.94 6.71 -3.20
C LYS A 127 18.60 6.04 -2.92
N LEU A 128 17.97 5.42 -3.92
CA LEU A 128 16.69 4.73 -3.76
C LEU A 128 16.82 3.52 -2.82
N LEU A 129 17.84 2.68 -2.99
CA LEU A 129 18.10 1.52 -2.11
C LEU A 129 18.48 1.93 -0.68
N GLU A 130 19.16 3.07 -0.52
CA GLU A 130 19.49 3.68 0.77
C GLU A 130 18.23 4.21 1.47
N LYS A 131 17.47 5.10 0.80
CA LYS A 131 16.23 5.71 1.33
C LYS A 131 15.09 4.72 1.54
N ALA A 132 15.06 3.60 0.81
CA ALA A 132 14.12 2.50 1.03
C ALA A 132 14.51 1.59 2.21
N GLU A 133 15.67 1.81 2.85
CA GLU A 133 16.27 0.92 3.84
C GLU A 133 16.40 -0.54 3.36
N TYR A 134 16.75 -0.75 2.08
CA TYR A 134 16.58 -2.04 1.38
C TYR A 134 17.13 -3.27 2.14
N ALA A 135 18.28 -3.13 2.80
CA ALA A 135 18.91 -4.21 3.59
C ALA A 135 18.16 -4.57 4.91
N LYS A 136 17.15 -3.79 5.32
CA LYS A 136 16.24 -4.08 6.44
C LYS A 136 14.97 -4.82 6.01
N LEU A 137 14.67 -4.85 4.71
CA LEU A 137 13.54 -5.57 4.13
C LEU A 137 13.94 -7.05 3.99
N LYS A 138 13.48 -7.89 4.93
CA LYS A 138 13.92 -9.30 5.07
C LYS A 138 12.91 -10.33 4.52
N HIS A 139 11.65 -9.94 4.30
CA HIS A 139 10.55 -10.88 4.05
C HIS A 139 10.34 -11.18 2.57
N TRP A 140 10.71 -10.26 1.67
CA TRP A 140 10.71 -10.53 0.22
C TRP A 140 11.83 -11.51 -0.19
N LEU A 141 12.94 -11.57 0.54
CA LEU A 141 14.13 -12.37 0.20
C LEU A 141 13.78 -13.86 -0.03
N PRO A 142 13.15 -14.59 0.92
CA PRO A 142 12.75 -15.99 0.71
C PRO A 142 11.82 -16.20 -0.50
N THR A 143 11.03 -15.20 -0.90
CA THR A 143 10.20 -15.29 -2.12
C THR A 143 11.05 -15.42 -3.37
N ILE A 144 12.14 -14.64 -3.44
CA ILE A 144 13.05 -14.64 -4.59
C ILE A 144 13.99 -15.85 -4.56
N GLU A 145 14.37 -16.34 -3.39
CA GLU A 145 15.14 -17.58 -3.25
C GLU A 145 14.33 -18.82 -3.65
N ASN A 146 13.05 -18.89 -3.26
CA ASN A 146 12.14 -19.97 -3.64
C ASN A 146 11.58 -19.85 -5.07
N ASN A 147 11.82 -18.74 -5.78
CA ASN A 147 11.36 -18.56 -7.15
C ASN A 147 12.21 -19.39 -8.12
N ARG A 148 11.67 -20.55 -8.52
CA ARG A 148 12.26 -21.48 -9.50
C ARG A 148 12.43 -20.90 -10.91
N GLY A 149 11.78 -19.77 -11.23
CA GLY A 149 11.95 -19.05 -12.49
C GLY A 149 13.18 -18.16 -12.57
N LEU A 150 13.89 -17.94 -11.44
CA LEU A 150 15.12 -17.15 -11.38
C LEU A 150 16.33 -18.06 -11.21
N ASN A 151 17.38 -17.86 -12.00
CA ASN A 151 18.67 -18.51 -11.78
C ASN A 151 19.44 -17.83 -10.63
N GLU A 152 20.45 -18.50 -10.07
CA GLU A 152 21.19 -17.94 -8.92
C GLU A 152 21.94 -16.64 -9.25
N SER A 153 22.33 -16.42 -10.50
CA SER A 153 22.90 -15.14 -10.97
C SER A 153 21.91 -13.99 -10.78
N LEU A 154 20.66 -14.13 -11.23
CA LEU A 154 19.61 -13.14 -11.02
C LEU A 154 19.26 -12.99 -9.53
N LYS A 155 19.14 -14.09 -8.78
CA LYS A 155 18.89 -14.01 -7.33
C LYS A 155 20.01 -13.30 -6.59
N ALA A 156 21.29 -13.53 -6.94
CA ALA A 156 22.43 -12.83 -6.36
C ALA A 156 22.40 -11.32 -6.64
N ILE A 157 22.00 -10.92 -7.85
CA ILE A 157 21.82 -9.50 -8.24
C ILE A 157 20.71 -8.84 -7.43
N VAL A 158 19.58 -9.53 -7.15
CA VAL A 158 18.51 -8.94 -6.32
C VAL A 158 18.86 -8.98 -4.83
N ARG A 159 19.49 -10.07 -4.32
CA ARG A 159 20.00 -10.18 -2.94
C ARG A 159 20.90 -8.99 -2.56
N ASP A 160 21.79 -8.58 -3.47
CA ASP A 160 22.59 -7.37 -3.30
C ASP A 160 22.91 -6.69 -4.65
N PRO A 161 22.12 -5.67 -5.06
CA PRO A 161 22.33 -4.94 -6.31
C PRO A 161 23.68 -4.23 -6.42
N ARG A 162 24.41 -4.08 -5.30
CA ARG A 162 25.75 -3.46 -5.25
C ARG A 162 26.81 -4.37 -5.87
N LYS A 163 26.57 -5.69 -5.97
CA LYS A 163 27.50 -6.69 -6.53
C LYS A 163 27.50 -6.77 -8.06
N LEU A 164 26.45 -6.28 -8.72
CA LEU A 164 26.28 -6.30 -10.19
C LEU A 164 27.41 -5.58 -10.97
N GLY A 165 28.26 -4.78 -10.29
CA GLY A 165 29.38 -4.07 -10.93
C GLY A 165 29.01 -2.75 -11.62
N ILE A 166 27.74 -2.35 -11.54
CA ILE A 166 27.26 -1.03 -11.99
C ILE A 166 27.50 0.06 -10.93
N ASN A 167 27.67 1.30 -11.40
CA ASN A 167 27.88 2.48 -10.58
C ASN A 167 26.55 3.03 -10.04
N LEU A 168 26.07 2.50 -8.93
CA LEU A 168 24.82 2.94 -8.28
C LEU A 168 24.83 4.41 -7.81
N LYS A 169 25.98 5.12 -7.83
CA LYS A 169 26.07 6.57 -7.55
C LYS A 169 25.69 7.43 -8.76
N SER A 170 25.90 6.93 -9.98
CA SER A 170 25.39 7.56 -11.20
C SER A 170 23.90 7.22 -11.39
N PRO A 171 23.11 8.08 -12.06
CA PRO A 171 21.78 7.68 -12.49
C PRO A 171 21.88 6.49 -13.48
N THR A 172 20.86 5.63 -13.47
CA THR A 172 20.63 4.61 -14.49
C THR A 172 19.42 5.05 -15.32
N HIS A 173 19.59 5.15 -16.63
CA HIS A 173 18.58 5.70 -17.54
C HIS A 173 17.91 4.57 -18.32
N VAL A 174 16.61 4.37 -18.15
CA VAL A 174 15.78 3.53 -19.01
C VAL A 174 15.08 4.43 -20.03
N PHE A 175 15.07 4.08 -21.31
CA PHE A 175 14.45 4.90 -22.36
C PHE A 175 13.67 4.06 -23.37
N ALA A 176 12.78 4.70 -24.12
CA ALA A 176 12.05 4.11 -25.23
C ALA A 176 12.06 5.04 -26.45
N GLN A 177 12.32 4.47 -27.62
CA GLN A 177 12.42 5.17 -28.90
C GLN A 177 11.81 4.38 -30.05
N VAL A 178 11.69 5.02 -31.22
CA VAL A 178 11.27 4.39 -32.47
C VAL A 178 12.48 3.84 -33.21
N ASP A 179 12.34 2.71 -33.90
CA ASP A 179 13.35 2.24 -34.85
C ASP A 179 13.33 3.08 -36.14
N VAL A 180 14.44 3.78 -36.40
CA VAL A 180 14.58 4.76 -37.49
C VAL A 180 14.89 4.11 -38.83
N GLU A 181 15.57 2.96 -38.86
CA GLU A 181 16.02 2.30 -40.10
C GLU A 181 15.05 1.21 -40.61
N GLY A 182 13.99 0.91 -39.85
CA GLY A 182 12.90 0.00 -40.25
C GLY A 182 11.48 0.57 -40.08
N GLY A 183 11.33 1.76 -39.48
CA GLY A 183 10.09 2.55 -39.44
C GLY A 183 8.88 1.97 -38.68
N LYS A 184 8.96 0.75 -38.12
CA LYS A 184 7.80 0.02 -37.52
C LYS A 184 8.12 -0.70 -36.21
N GLY A 185 9.10 -0.22 -35.42
CA GLY A 185 9.57 -0.88 -34.19
C GLY A 185 9.64 0.02 -32.96
N LEU A 186 9.38 -0.56 -31.79
CA LEU A 186 9.63 0.03 -30.47
C LEU A 186 10.90 -0.57 -29.89
N ILE A 187 11.87 0.27 -29.54
CA ILE A 187 13.11 -0.14 -28.86
C ILE A 187 13.09 0.41 -27.44
N LEU A 188 13.29 -0.47 -26.46
CA LEU A 188 13.57 -0.13 -25.07
C LEU A 188 15.08 -0.25 -24.82
N GLY A 189 15.66 0.68 -24.06
CA GLY A 189 17.07 0.68 -23.72
C GLY A 189 17.32 0.96 -22.23
N ILE A 190 18.44 0.44 -21.72
CA ILE A 190 18.93 0.72 -20.35
C ILE A 190 20.40 1.13 -20.43
N LEU A 191 20.72 2.32 -19.94
CA LEU A 191 22.08 2.87 -19.85
C LEU A 191 22.53 2.95 -18.40
N ALA A 192 23.66 2.33 -18.09
CA ALA A 192 24.29 2.33 -16.77
C ALA A 192 25.80 2.60 -16.86
N SER A 193 26.34 3.23 -15.83
CA SER A 193 27.79 3.37 -15.64
C SER A 193 28.34 2.13 -14.92
N VAL A 194 29.60 1.77 -15.16
CA VAL A 194 30.23 0.52 -14.70
C VAL A 194 31.44 0.84 -13.81
N THR A 195 31.41 0.34 -12.58
CA THR A 195 32.53 0.39 -11.61
C THR A 195 33.41 -0.83 -11.72
N ASN A 196 32.84 -2.04 -11.64
CA ASN A 196 33.57 -3.30 -11.75
C ASN A 196 33.17 -4.03 -13.04
N LYS A 197 34.09 -4.08 -14.02
CA LYS A 197 33.84 -4.73 -15.31
C LYS A 197 33.90 -6.25 -15.23
N GLU A 198 34.68 -6.82 -14.31
CA GLU A 198 34.89 -8.26 -14.19
C GLU A 198 33.65 -8.92 -13.59
N ALA A 199 33.13 -8.36 -12.49
CA ALA A 199 31.86 -8.78 -11.90
C ALA A 199 30.69 -8.65 -12.89
N LEU A 200 30.58 -7.49 -13.57
CA LEU A 200 29.54 -7.28 -14.57
C LEU A 200 29.67 -8.25 -15.76
N ASN A 201 30.88 -8.49 -16.26
CA ASN A 201 31.08 -9.45 -17.36
C ASN A 201 30.72 -10.87 -16.91
N GLY A 202 31.20 -11.34 -15.76
CA GLY A 202 30.81 -12.65 -15.22
C GLY A 202 29.30 -12.83 -15.10
N HIS A 203 28.56 -11.80 -14.66
CA HIS A 203 27.09 -11.82 -14.67
C HIS A 203 26.47 -11.82 -16.07
N LEU A 204 27.02 -11.06 -17.02
CA LEU A 204 26.52 -11.00 -18.40
C LEU A 204 26.86 -12.24 -19.24
N ASP A 205 27.99 -12.89 -18.97
CA ASP A 205 28.45 -14.12 -19.61
C ASP A 205 27.63 -15.30 -19.07
N ALA A 206 27.47 -15.41 -17.75
CA ALA A 206 26.57 -16.40 -17.12
C ALA A 206 25.08 -16.18 -17.45
N LEU A 207 24.68 -14.98 -17.92
CA LEU A 207 23.38 -14.75 -18.54
C LEU A 207 23.38 -15.21 -20.01
N GLY A 208 24.40 -14.85 -20.78
CA GLY A 208 24.58 -15.21 -22.19
C GLY A 208 24.61 -16.72 -22.44
N GLU A 209 25.22 -17.50 -21.55
CA GLU A 209 25.23 -18.97 -21.59
C GLU A 209 23.83 -19.57 -21.70
N ASN A 210 22.84 -19.10 -20.93
CA ASN A 210 21.45 -19.60 -20.98
C ASN A 210 20.76 -19.40 -22.34
N PHE A 211 21.27 -18.47 -23.15
CA PHE A 211 20.76 -18.17 -24.50
C PHE A 211 21.73 -18.62 -25.60
N GLY A 212 22.89 -19.18 -25.24
CA GLY A 212 24.02 -19.47 -26.14
C GLY A 212 24.48 -18.23 -26.90
N ILE A 213 24.74 -17.12 -26.19
CA ILE A 213 25.24 -15.84 -26.71
C ILE A 213 26.72 -15.67 -26.30
N GLU A 214 27.61 -15.48 -27.28
CA GLU A 214 29.02 -15.21 -27.03
C GLU A 214 29.37 -13.70 -27.11
N PRO A 215 30.35 -13.21 -26.33
CA PRO A 215 30.78 -11.81 -26.37
C PRO A 215 31.71 -11.51 -27.57
N LYS A 216 31.18 -10.80 -28.57
CA LYS A 216 31.93 -10.36 -29.76
C LYS A 216 32.48 -8.94 -29.56
N LYS A 217 33.74 -8.69 -29.95
CA LYS A 217 34.37 -7.35 -29.87
C LYS A 217 34.41 -6.69 -31.25
N SER A 218 33.80 -5.51 -31.38
CA SER A 218 33.72 -4.74 -32.63
C SER A 218 33.92 -3.25 -32.33
N LYS A 219 34.78 -2.56 -33.09
CA LYS A 219 34.96 -1.09 -33.03
C LYS A 219 35.14 -0.49 -31.60
N GLY A 220 35.73 -1.26 -30.67
CA GLY A 220 35.92 -0.87 -29.26
C GLY A 220 34.71 -1.09 -28.32
N VAL A 221 33.62 -1.67 -28.84
CA VAL A 221 32.45 -2.14 -28.09
C VAL A 221 32.55 -3.66 -27.93
N THR A 222 32.16 -4.20 -26.77
CA THR A 222 31.90 -5.63 -26.59
C THR A 222 30.39 -5.83 -26.63
N ILE A 223 29.89 -6.65 -27.56
CA ILE A 223 28.46 -6.91 -27.79
C ILE A 223 28.18 -8.39 -27.57
N ARG A 224 27.14 -8.69 -26.79
CA ARG A 224 26.55 -10.01 -26.59
C ARG A 224 25.18 -10.00 -27.29
N SER A 225 25.12 -10.57 -28.48
CA SER A 225 23.93 -10.70 -29.32
C SER A 225 23.96 -11.99 -30.15
N LYS A 226 22.79 -12.46 -30.59
CA LYS A 226 22.60 -13.67 -31.39
C LYS A 226 21.44 -13.47 -32.35
N SER A 227 21.55 -14.05 -33.54
CA SER A 227 20.54 -13.89 -34.59
C SER A 227 19.15 -14.32 -34.12
N GLY A 228 18.13 -13.54 -34.46
CA GLY A 228 16.74 -13.76 -34.06
C GLY A 228 16.40 -13.45 -32.59
N LEU A 229 17.36 -13.11 -31.71
CA LEU A 229 17.02 -12.67 -30.35
C LEU A 229 16.62 -11.18 -30.33
N PRO A 230 15.52 -10.80 -29.65
CA PRO A 230 15.04 -9.42 -29.60
C PRO A 230 15.81 -8.53 -28.61
N PHE A 231 17.02 -8.91 -28.18
CA PHE A 231 17.80 -8.17 -27.20
C PHE A 231 19.31 -8.32 -27.38
N LEU A 232 20.06 -7.35 -26.84
CA LEU A 232 21.51 -7.45 -26.68
C LEU A 232 22.03 -6.75 -25.43
N PHE A 233 23.29 -7.05 -25.09
CA PHE A 233 24.07 -6.31 -24.10
C PHE A 233 25.35 -5.77 -24.77
N ALA A 234 25.55 -4.45 -24.75
CA ALA A 234 26.70 -3.77 -25.32
C ALA A 234 27.46 -2.98 -24.26
N GLN A 235 28.80 -3.04 -24.27
CA GLN A 235 29.66 -2.36 -23.30
C GLN A 235 30.80 -1.61 -24.02
N ARG A 236 30.99 -0.33 -23.68
CA ARG A 236 32.13 0.49 -24.15
C ARG A 236 32.72 1.28 -22.99
N GLY A 237 34.01 1.09 -22.71
CA GLY A 237 34.70 1.85 -21.66
C GLY A 237 34.14 1.56 -20.26
N ARG A 238 33.43 2.53 -19.66
CA ARG A 238 32.66 2.42 -18.40
C ARG A 238 31.14 2.51 -18.62
N LEU A 239 30.65 2.38 -19.85
CA LEU A 239 29.22 2.41 -20.19
C LEU A 239 28.72 1.00 -20.49
N LEU A 240 27.59 0.63 -19.91
CA LEU A 240 26.75 -0.50 -20.25
C LEU A 240 25.49 0.03 -20.94
N LEU A 241 25.13 -0.59 -22.07
CA LEU A 241 23.87 -0.42 -22.77
C LEU A 241 23.21 -1.81 -22.88
N VAL A 242 21.97 -1.93 -22.43
CA VAL A 242 21.08 -3.05 -22.76
C VAL A 242 20.05 -2.55 -23.75
N LEU A 243 19.75 -3.32 -24.79
CA LEU A 243 18.66 -3.01 -25.73
C LEU A 243 17.70 -4.19 -25.80
N PHE A 244 16.41 -3.87 -25.94
CA PHE A 244 15.32 -4.81 -26.19
C PHE A 244 14.40 -4.23 -27.26
N ALA A 245 14.30 -4.89 -28.41
CA ALA A 245 13.25 -4.63 -29.37
C ALA A 245 11.95 -5.27 -28.83
N ALA A 246 10.91 -4.47 -28.63
CA ALA A 246 9.58 -5.04 -28.40
C ALA A 246 9.14 -5.81 -29.66
N PRO A 247 8.29 -6.86 -29.55
CA PRO A 247 7.79 -7.62 -30.70
C PRO A 247 7.08 -6.73 -31.73
N SER A 248 7.83 -6.26 -32.72
CA SER A 248 7.39 -5.29 -33.71
C SER A 248 6.60 -5.99 -34.80
N ALA A 249 5.28 -6.08 -34.62
CA ALA A 249 4.32 -6.33 -35.72
C ALA A 249 4.58 -7.59 -36.56
N MET A 250 5.22 -8.63 -36.00
CA MET A 250 5.58 -9.88 -36.70
C MET A 250 4.38 -10.60 -37.32
N ASP A 251 3.17 -10.34 -36.81
CA ASP A 251 1.88 -10.87 -37.28
C ASP A 251 0.90 -9.76 -37.73
N SER A 252 1.34 -8.52 -37.98
CA SER A 252 0.42 -7.43 -38.35
C SER A 252 0.02 -7.52 -39.83
N PRO A 253 -1.28 -7.72 -40.15
CA PRO A 253 -1.73 -7.89 -41.54
C PRO A 253 -1.64 -6.61 -42.38
N LEU A 254 -1.27 -5.48 -41.78
CA LEU A 254 -1.07 -4.18 -42.44
C LEU A 254 0.34 -4.01 -43.05
N VAL A 255 1.17 -5.06 -43.06
CA VAL A 255 2.55 -5.03 -43.58
C VAL A 255 2.75 -6.11 -44.64
N GLN A 256 2.28 -5.84 -45.88
CA GLN A 256 2.39 -6.77 -47.01
C GLN A 256 3.39 -6.38 -48.10
N ASN A 257 4.03 -5.19 -48.03
CA ASN A 257 4.95 -4.73 -49.07
C ASN A 257 6.42 -5.03 -48.73
N GLU A 258 6.94 -6.07 -49.39
CA GLU A 258 8.23 -6.11 -50.10
C GLU A 258 9.41 -5.27 -49.56
N GLU A 259 9.94 -5.67 -48.40
CA GLU A 259 11.39 -5.80 -48.22
C GLU A 259 11.64 -6.80 -47.08
N LYS A 260 12.67 -7.66 -47.18
CA LYS A 260 13.00 -8.55 -46.05
C LYS A 260 13.66 -7.71 -44.96
N PRO A 261 13.06 -7.55 -43.77
CA PRO A 261 13.70 -6.79 -42.70
C PRO A 261 15.04 -7.43 -42.35
N SER A 262 16.06 -6.60 -42.18
CA SER A 262 17.33 -7.03 -41.59
C SER A 262 17.10 -7.63 -40.20
N ASP A 263 17.94 -8.60 -39.83
CA ASP A 263 17.82 -9.30 -38.55
C ASP A 263 17.72 -8.29 -37.41
N ILE A 264 16.77 -8.54 -36.50
CA ILE A 264 16.57 -7.73 -35.30
C ILE A 264 17.89 -7.64 -34.52
N SER A 265 18.70 -8.71 -34.51
CA SER A 265 20.01 -8.69 -33.88
C SER A 265 20.97 -7.68 -34.54
N ASP A 266 20.98 -7.57 -35.87
CA ASP A 266 21.85 -6.64 -36.61
C ASP A 266 21.38 -5.18 -36.52
N ARG A 267 20.07 -4.92 -36.56
CA ARG A 267 19.50 -3.60 -36.26
C ARG A 267 19.89 -3.13 -34.87
N LEU A 268 19.75 -3.99 -33.86
CA LEU A 268 20.21 -3.68 -32.50
C LEU A 268 21.73 -3.52 -32.42
N ASN A 269 22.53 -4.35 -33.11
CA ASN A 269 23.99 -4.22 -33.16
C ASN A 269 24.43 -2.85 -33.70
N LEU A 270 23.78 -2.38 -34.78
CA LEU A 270 24.03 -1.07 -35.38
C LEU A 270 23.62 0.07 -34.44
N LEU A 271 22.42 0.01 -33.87
CA LEU A 271 21.93 1.00 -32.90
C LEU A 271 22.85 1.11 -31.68
N ALA A 272 23.31 -0.03 -31.15
CA ALA A 272 24.27 -0.05 -30.04
C ALA A 272 25.60 0.63 -30.39
N HIS A 273 26.08 0.48 -31.63
CA HIS A 273 27.25 1.22 -32.13
C HIS A 273 26.97 2.72 -32.28
N GLN A 274 25.78 3.12 -32.73
CA GLN A 274 25.38 4.53 -32.86
C GLN A 274 25.32 5.23 -31.50
N ILE A 275 24.57 4.67 -30.54
CA ILE A 275 24.37 5.24 -29.18
C ILE A 275 25.69 5.35 -28.41
N LEU A 276 26.56 4.34 -28.54
CA LEU A 276 27.84 4.28 -27.84
C LEU A 276 29.00 4.98 -28.57
N ASP A 277 28.81 5.70 -29.70
CA ASP A 277 29.90 6.48 -30.29
C ASP A 277 30.04 7.90 -29.76
N ALA A 278 31.28 8.25 -29.41
CA ALA A 278 31.62 9.48 -28.71
C ALA A 278 31.80 10.69 -29.65
N ARG A 279 31.95 10.45 -30.97
CA ARG A 279 32.40 11.46 -31.94
C ARG A 279 31.36 12.52 -32.32
N LYS A 280 30.10 12.38 -31.90
CA LYS A 280 28.97 13.27 -32.28
C LYS A 280 28.50 14.23 -31.18
N LYS A 281 29.12 14.24 -29.99
CA LYS A 281 28.54 14.86 -28.79
C LYS A 281 29.13 16.24 -28.49
N ALA A 282 28.69 17.24 -29.26
CA ALA A 282 28.93 18.67 -29.01
C ALA A 282 27.77 19.57 -29.48
N ASN A 283 26.53 19.13 -29.25
CA ASN A 283 25.32 19.94 -29.46
C ASN A 283 25.01 20.80 -28.22
N PRO A 284 24.26 21.92 -28.34
CA PRO A 284 23.65 22.59 -27.19
C PRO A 284 22.70 21.62 -26.44
N PRO A 285 22.56 21.76 -25.11
CA PRO A 285 21.80 20.82 -24.31
C PRO A 285 20.30 20.87 -24.65
N SER A 286 19.77 19.74 -25.14
CA SER A 286 18.35 19.62 -25.42
C SER A 286 17.50 19.55 -24.13
N PRO A 287 16.16 19.72 -24.22
CA PRO A 287 15.26 19.58 -23.08
C PRO A 287 15.41 18.26 -22.29
N LEU A 288 15.70 17.15 -22.99
CA LEU A 288 15.99 15.86 -22.38
C LEU A 288 17.28 15.89 -21.55
N GLN A 289 18.38 16.35 -22.14
CA GLN A 289 19.67 16.49 -21.43
C GLN A 289 19.53 17.41 -20.20
N THR A 290 18.78 18.51 -20.34
CA THR A 290 18.50 19.49 -19.28
C THR A 290 17.64 18.91 -18.14
N HIS A 291 16.78 17.92 -18.42
CA HIS A 291 16.05 17.17 -17.41
C HIS A 291 16.97 16.17 -16.68
N LEU A 292 17.78 15.39 -17.41
CA LEU A 292 18.60 14.30 -16.85
C LEU A 292 19.71 14.79 -15.90
N GLN A 293 20.24 16.00 -16.11
CA GLN A 293 21.27 16.60 -15.25
C GLN A 293 20.77 17.00 -13.84
N ARG A 294 19.46 16.98 -13.58
CA ARG A 294 18.85 17.48 -12.33
C ARG A 294 18.95 16.47 -11.17
N PRO A 295 18.97 16.93 -9.90
CA PRO A 295 19.38 16.08 -8.77
C PRO A 295 18.32 15.11 -8.17
N TYR A 296 17.22 14.82 -8.88
CA TYR A 296 16.10 14.00 -8.40
C TYR A 296 16.47 12.55 -8.04
N ASP A 297 15.71 11.90 -7.14
CA ASP A 297 15.94 10.48 -6.77
C ASP A 297 15.43 9.53 -7.88
N LEU A 298 14.26 9.87 -8.43
CA LEU A 298 13.61 9.25 -9.58
C LEU A 298 13.00 10.38 -10.43
N SER A 299 13.23 10.35 -11.75
CA SER A 299 12.52 11.22 -12.69
C SER A 299 12.11 10.48 -13.96
N PHE A 300 11.11 11.01 -14.62
CA PHE A 300 10.49 10.50 -15.84
C PHE A 300 10.27 11.68 -16.80
N TYR A 301 10.50 11.46 -18.08
CA TYR A 301 10.41 12.46 -19.14
C TYR A 301 9.69 11.86 -20.34
N PHE A 302 8.81 12.63 -20.97
CA PHE A 302 8.01 12.23 -22.12
C PHE A 302 8.01 13.32 -23.19
N ASN A 303 8.46 12.96 -24.39
CA ASN A 303 8.45 13.81 -25.58
C ASN A 303 7.26 13.42 -26.46
N TYR A 304 6.21 14.25 -26.43
CA TYR A 304 4.96 13.99 -27.13
C TYR A 304 5.13 13.92 -28.66
N GLU A 305 6.13 14.63 -29.22
CA GLU A 305 6.37 14.70 -30.66
C GLU A 305 6.99 13.39 -31.18
N ASN A 306 7.97 12.86 -30.43
CA ASN A 306 8.55 11.54 -30.71
C ASN A 306 7.50 10.44 -30.49
N PHE A 307 6.61 10.58 -29.49
CA PHE A 307 5.50 9.64 -29.27
C PHE A 307 4.43 9.71 -30.36
N ALA A 308 4.11 10.90 -30.89
CA ALA A 308 3.16 11.05 -32.00
C ALA A 308 3.66 10.32 -33.25
N ARG A 309 4.95 10.42 -33.56
CA ARG A 309 5.61 9.65 -34.63
C ARG A 309 5.50 8.13 -34.38
N PHE A 310 5.78 7.69 -33.16
CA PHE A 310 5.61 6.29 -32.76
C PHE A 310 4.16 5.80 -32.99
N ALA A 311 3.18 6.49 -32.42
CA ALA A 311 1.77 6.10 -32.49
C ALA A 311 1.27 6.02 -33.93
N LEU A 312 1.55 7.05 -34.76
CA LEU A 312 1.19 7.07 -36.17
C LEU A 312 1.88 5.96 -36.98
N SER A 313 3.11 5.58 -36.64
CA SER A 313 3.82 4.45 -37.28
C SER A 313 3.27 3.07 -36.89
N TYR A 314 2.59 2.96 -35.74
CA TYR A 314 2.12 1.70 -35.17
C TYR A 314 0.63 1.45 -35.46
N SER A 315 -0.22 2.48 -35.38
CA SER A 315 -1.65 2.39 -35.69
C SER A 315 -2.25 3.77 -35.99
N PRO A 316 -2.67 4.05 -37.24
CA PRO A 316 -3.40 5.27 -37.59
C PRO A 316 -4.89 5.16 -37.17
N ASP A 317 -5.14 4.95 -35.87
CA ASP A 317 -6.47 4.98 -35.27
C ASP A 317 -6.88 6.45 -35.00
N PRO A 318 -8.10 6.90 -35.39
CA PRO A 318 -8.65 8.19 -35.00
C PRO A 318 -8.59 8.49 -33.49
N GLN A 319 -8.53 7.49 -32.61
CA GLN A 319 -8.28 7.66 -31.18
C GLN A 319 -6.87 8.16 -30.88
N PHE A 320 -5.84 7.67 -31.59
CA PHE A 320 -4.48 8.21 -31.47
C PHE A 320 -4.40 9.63 -32.05
N GLU A 321 -5.10 9.93 -33.15
CA GLU A 321 -5.18 11.32 -33.65
C GLU A 321 -5.87 12.26 -32.65
N ARG A 322 -6.97 11.83 -32.01
CA ARG A 322 -7.63 12.58 -30.92
C ARG A 322 -6.66 12.85 -29.77
N ILE A 323 -5.94 11.83 -29.28
CA ILE A 323 -4.93 11.97 -28.22
C ILE A 323 -3.79 12.92 -28.64
N ILE A 324 -3.26 12.79 -29.86
CA ILE A 324 -2.19 13.65 -30.39
C ILE A 324 -2.67 15.11 -30.53
N LYS A 325 -3.90 15.35 -30.98
CA LYS A 325 -4.52 16.70 -31.05
C LYS A 325 -4.61 17.33 -29.66
N THR A 326 -5.10 16.58 -28.66
CA THR A 326 -5.23 17.07 -27.28
C THR A 326 -3.85 17.30 -26.63
N LEU A 327 -2.89 16.39 -26.78
CA LEU A 327 -1.52 16.58 -26.28
C LEU A 327 -0.81 17.78 -26.95
N ARG A 328 -1.06 18.02 -28.25
CA ARG A 328 -0.53 19.19 -28.96
C ARG A 328 -1.12 20.50 -28.43
N ALA A 329 -2.41 20.52 -28.06
CA ALA A 329 -3.04 21.68 -27.42
C ALA A 329 -2.44 22.02 -26.04
N LEU A 330 -1.84 21.04 -25.35
CA LEU A 330 -1.12 21.25 -24.09
C LEU A 330 0.31 21.81 -24.27
N SER A 331 0.82 21.94 -25.50
CA SER A 331 1.95 22.82 -25.88
C SER A 331 3.38 22.53 -25.36
N GLY A 332 3.72 21.31 -24.93
CA GLY A 332 5.08 21.03 -24.45
C GLY A 332 5.40 19.59 -24.03
N ASN A 333 6.67 19.35 -23.71
CA ASN A 333 7.16 18.06 -23.19
C ASN A 333 6.87 17.93 -21.69
N LEU A 334 6.58 16.71 -21.24
CA LEU A 334 6.14 16.41 -19.88
C LEU A 334 7.28 15.80 -19.05
N SER A 335 7.43 16.21 -17.79
CA SER A 335 8.49 15.72 -16.91
C SER A 335 7.94 15.47 -15.50
N ILE A 336 7.92 14.23 -15.02
CA ILE A 336 7.58 13.89 -13.62
C ILE A 336 8.88 13.71 -12.85
N THR A 337 8.99 14.29 -11.66
CA THR A 337 10.20 14.27 -10.83
C THR A 337 9.82 13.98 -9.39
N THR A 338 10.64 13.22 -8.66
CA THR A 338 10.33 12.81 -7.29
C THR A 338 11.53 12.93 -6.36
N GLN A 339 11.26 13.34 -5.12
CA GLN A 339 12.24 13.40 -4.03
C GLN A 339 11.61 12.90 -2.73
N PHE A 340 12.31 11.99 -2.06
CA PHE A 340 11.87 11.39 -0.80
C PHE A 340 12.65 11.97 0.38
N PHE A 341 11.93 12.49 1.37
CA PHE A 341 12.46 13.07 2.60
C PHE A 341 11.91 12.31 3.82
N ASP A 342 12.35 12.70 5.01
CA ASP A 342 11.77 12.17 6.24
C ASP A 342 10.43 12.87 6.51
N GLY A 343 9.40 12.09 6.82
CA GLY A 343 8.03 12.56 6.99
C GLY A 343 7.29 13.08 5.76
N ARG A 344 7.91 13.15 4.57
CA ARG A 344 7.24 13.60 3.33
C ARG A 344 7.90 13.13 2.04
N PHE A 345 7.15 13.11 0.95
CA PHE A 345 7.70 13.09 -0.40
C PHE A 345 7.04 14.14 -1.29
N ASP A 346 7.84 14.68 -2.21
CA ASP A 346 7.45 15.68 -3.17
C ASP A 346 7.47 15.05 -4.57
N LEU A 347 6.33 15.07 -5.27
CA LEU A 347 6.19 14.72 -6.68
C LEU A 347 5.93 16.00 -7.47
N LYS A 348 6.87 16.37 -8.33
CA LYS A 348 6.79 17.57 -9.15
C LYS A 348 6.60 17.22 -10.63
N LEU A 349 5.46 17.65 -11.19
CA LEU A 349 5.24 17.66 -12.63
C LEU A 349 5.88 18.92 -13.20
N GLN A 350 6.47 18.84 -14.38
CA GLN A 350 7.08 19.97 -15.05
C GLN A 350 6.66 20.02 -16.51
N HIS A 351 6.51 21.23 -17.00
CA HIS A 351 6.09 21.52 -18.36
C HIS A 351 7.05 22.51 -19.02
N LEU A 352 7.32 22.31 -20.31
CA LEU A 352 8.14 23.22 -21.11
C LEU A 352 7.26 23.85 -22.20
N PRO A 353 6.59 24.99 -21.91
CA PRO A 353 5.68 25.61 -22.86
C PRO A 353 6.44 26.14 -24.06
N LYS A 354 6.00 25.80 -25.28
CA LYS A 354 6.56 26.35 -26.52
C LYS A 354 6.05 27.75 -26.82
N ASP A 355 4.77 28.02 -26.52
CA ASP A 355 4.02 29.16 -27.08
C ASP A 355 3.60 30.21 -26.04
N GLY A 356 4.21 30.20 -24.84
CA GLY A 356 4.04 31.26 -23.82
C GLY A 356 2.67 31.39 -23.15
N LYS A 357 1.61 30.73 -23.66
CA LYS A 357 0.28 30.67 -23.02
C LYS A 357 0.34 29.91 -21.70
N SER A 358 0.21 30.61 -20.57
CA SER A 358 -0.07 29.96 -19.28
C SER A 358 -1.50 29.39 -19.26
N LEU A 359 -1.66 28.16 -18.77
CA LEU A 359 -2.96 27.54 -18.46
C LEU A 359 -3.64 28.21 -17.25
N PHE A 360 -2.96 29.10 -16.53
CA PHE A 360 -3.43 29.76 -15.30
C PHE A 360 -3.29 31.27 -15.35
N ARG A 361 -4.27 31.98 -14.78
CA ARG A 361 -4.44 33.43 -14.96
C ARG A 361 -4.12 34.30 -13.74
N GLY A 362 -4.02 33.73 -12.54
CA GLY A 362 -3.79 34.49 -11.30
C GLY A 362 -4.47 33.87 -10.07
N PRO A 363 -4.52 34.56 -8.93
CA PRO A 363 -5.15 34.05 -7.71
C PRO A 363 -6.67 33.84 -7.85
N VAL A 364 -7.21 32.88 -7.08
CA VAL A 364 -8.64 32.56 -7.05
C VAL A 364 -9.42 33.64 -6.28
N ASP A 365 -10.63 33.98 -6.75
CA ASP A 365 -11.46 35.04 -6.16
C ASP A 365 -11.61 34.93 -4.63
N PRO A 366 -11.21 35.96 -3.85
CA PRO A 366 -11.29 35.93 -2.39
C PRO A 366 -12.70 35.72 -1.82
N LYS A 367 -13.79 36.06 -2.56
CA LYS A 367 -15.16 35.77 -2.11
C LYS A 367 -15.46 34.26 -2.18
N LEU A 368 -15.02 33.59 -3.23
CA LEU A 368 -15.11 32.13 -3.35
C LEU A 368 -14.29 31.47 -2.23
N VAL A 369 -13.03 31.87 -2.05
CA VAL A 369 -12.14 31.34 -1.01
C VAL A 369 -12.66 31.60 0.42
N ALA A 370 -13.36 32.72 0.65
CA ALA A 370 -13.97 33.02 1.94
C ALA A 370 -15.12 32.06 2.30
N SER A 371 -15.82 31.52 1.31
CA SER A 371 -16.98 30.63 1.49
C SER A 371 -16.62 29.16 1.77
N LEU A 372 -15.37 28.76 1.57
CA LEU A 372 -14.92 27.37 1.77
C LEU A 372 -14.93 26.94 3.26
N PRO A 373 -15.52 25.79 3.60
CA PRO A 373 -15.40 25.17 4.92
C PRO A 373 -13.95 24.73 5.20
N GLY A 374 -13.45 25.06 6.39
CA GLY A 374 -12.07 24.81 6.82
C GLY A 374 -11.85 23.48 7.54
N ASP A 375 -12.91 22.70 7.74
CA ASP A 375 -12.96 21.36 8.31
C ASP A 375 -13.41 20.29 7.30
N ALA A 376 -13.49 20.66 6.02
CA ALA A 376 -13.65 19.72 4.93
C ALA A 376 -12.45 18.76 4.83
N ILE A 377 -12.74 17.51 4.46
CA ILE A 377 -11.77 16.43 4.22
C ILE A 377 -10.82 16.82 3.08
N ALA A 378 -11.36 17.42 2.03
CA ALA A 378 -10.57 18.05 0.99
C ALA A 378 -11.21 19.39 0.61
N TYR A 379 -10.39 20.35 0.20
CA TYR A 379 -10.86 21.60 -0.40
C TYR A 379 -9.82 22.13 -1.38
N GLY A 380 -10.25 22.96 -2.30
CA GLY A 380 -9.34 23.61 -3.23
C GLY A 380 -9.92 24.79 -3.96
N GLY A 381 -9.04 25.46 -4.70
CA GLY A 381 -9.36 26.54 -5.61
C GLY A 381 -8.41 26.52 -6.80
N ILE A 382 -8.93 26.82 -7.98
CA ILE A 382 -8.21 26.80 -9.25
C ILE A 382 -8.66 27.99 -10.12
N SER A 383 -7.72 28.69 -10.77
CA SER A 383 -8.00 29.85 -11.64
C SER A 383 -7.45 29.62 -13.05
N ILE A 384 -8.25 28.94 -13.87
CA ILE A 384 -7.85 28.47 -15.19
C ILE A 384 -7.96 29.60 -16.22
N ASN A 385 -7.00 29.68 -17.14
CA ASN A 385 -7.07 30.58 -18.30
C ASN A 385 -8.20 30.12 -19.23
N ARG A 386 -9.26 30.94 -19.30
CA ARG A 386 -10.46 30.69 -20.11
C ARG A 386 -10.15 30.38 -21.59
N GLN A 387 -9.18 31.06 -22.20
CA GLN A 387 -8.86 30.78 -23.61
C GLN A 387 -8.34 29.35 -23.78
N VAL A 388 -7.59 28.82 -22.80
CA VAL A 388 -7.07 27.45 -22.86
C VAL A 388 -8.17 26.44 -22.55
N LEU A 389 -9.17 26.77 -21.72
CA LEU A 389 -10.40 25.98 -21.57
C LEU A 389 -11.19 25.89 -22.89
N GLU A 390 -11.36 27.01 -23.60
CA GLU A 390 -12.02 27.05 -24.91
C GLU A 390 -11.20 26.28 -25.97
N ASP A 391 -9.88 26.50 -26.03
CA ASP A 391 -8.96 25.78 -26.94
C ASP A 391 -9.01 24.25 -26.67
N ILE A 392 -9.08 23.81 -25.40
CA ILE A 392 -9.21 22.39 -25.02
C ILE A 392 -10.59 21.85 -25.41
N PHE A 393 -11.68 22.57 -25.15
CA PHE A 393 -13.03 22.12 -25.47
C PHE A 393 -13.27 22.00 -26.98
N ASP A 394 -12.75 22.94 -27.78
CA ASP A 394 -12.75 22.88 -29.24
C ASP A 394 -11.72 21.86 -29.80
N SER A 395 -10.78 21.38 -28.96
CA SER A 395 -9.96 20.22 -29.28
C SER A 395 -10.72 18.90 -29.12
N LEU A 396 -11.56 18.79 -28.08
CA LEU A 396 -12.29 17.58 -27.70
C LEU A 396 -13.62 17.41 -28.47
N THR A 397 -14.30 18.52 -28.79
CA THR A 397 -15.52 18.48 -29.61
C THR A 397 -15.18 18.24 -31.08
N VAL A 398 -15.93 17.34 -31.70
CA VAL A 398 -15.85 16.99 -33.13
C VAL A 398 -17.16 17.43 -33.78
N LYS A 399 -17.12 17.73 -35.09
CA LYS A 399 -18.32 17.89 -35.93
C LYS A 399 -19.06 16.56 -36.15
N GLU A 400 -19.45 15.87 -35.08
CA GLU A 400 -20.45 14.80 -35.13
C GLU A 400 -21.87 15.42 -35.08
N GLU A 401 -22.10 16.43 -35.93
CA GLU A 401 -23.42 16.99 -36.19
C GLU A 401 -24.34 15.90 -36.77
N LYS A 402 -25.21 15.33 -35.92
CA LYS A 402 -26.69 15.23 -36.15
C LYS A 402 -27.41 14.23 -35.26
N THR A 403 -26.71 13.35 -34.55
CA THR A 403 -27.35 12.27 -33.78
C THR A 403 -27.52 12.57 -32.29
N ALA A 404 -26.50 13.12 -31.61
CA ALA A 404 -26.54 13.29 -30.15
C ALA A 404 -27.31 14.54 -29.65
N GLU A 405 -27.34 15.62 -30.43
CA GLU A 405 -27.94 16.90 -29.97
C GLU A 405 -29.47 16.92 -29.95
N LYS A 406 -30.15 15.93 -30.56
CA LYS A 406 -31.63 15.91 -30.63
C LYS A 406 -32.31 15.48 -29.34
N ASP A 407 -31.69 14.58 -28.57
CA ASP A 407 -32.36 13.90 -27.45
C ASP A 407 -31.93 14.44 -26.08
N ALA A 408 -31.03 15.42 -26.04
CA ALA A 408 -30.48 16.01 -24.81
C ALA A 408 -30.35 17.55 -24.84
N SER A 409 -31.00 18.24 -25.80
CA SER A 409 -30.98 19.70 -25.84
C SER A 409 -31.81 20.33 -24.71
N LEU A 410 -31.15 20.88 -23.69
CA LEU A 410 -31.75 21.90 -22.84
C LEU A 410 -32.20 23.07 -23.74
N PRO A 411 -33.47 23.53 -23.66
CA PRO A 411 -33.92 24.63 -24.50
C PRO A 411 -33.05 25.88 -24.35
N ALA A 412 -32.58 26.40 -25.48
CA ALA A 412 -31.90 27.68 -25.64
C ALA A 412 -30.55 27.91 -24.88
N PHE A 413 -29.86 26.89 -24.35
CA PHE A 413 -28.53 27.10 -23.75
C PHE A 413 -27.54 25.95 -24.01
N SER A 414 -26.37 26.26 -24.60
CA SER A 414 -25.36 25.26 -24.98
C SER A 414 -24.27 25.06 -23.92
N ILE A 415 -23.58 23.91 -23.95
CA ILE A 415 -22.38 23.67 -23.12
C ILE A 415 -21.28 24.71 -23.43
N LYS A 416 -21.16 25.13 -24.69
CA LYS A 416 -20.20 26.16 -25.09
C LYS A 416 -20.57 27.55 -24.53
N ASP A 417 -21.86 27.87 -24.41
CA ASP A 417 -22.33 29.08 -23.73
C ASP A 417 -22.07 29.04 -22.23
N MET A 418 -22.14 27.86 -21.61
CA MET A 418 -21.80 27.65 -20.20
C MET A 418 -20.30 27.89 -19.96
N ILE A 419 -19.44 27.27 -20.78
CA ILE A 419 -17.98 27.50 -20.77
C ILE A 419 -17.67 28.98 -21.00
N ALA A 420 -18.33 29.61 -22.00
CA ALA A 420 -18.18 31.02 -22.32
C ALA A 420 -18.85 31.98 -21.30
N ALA A 421 -19.49 31.49 -20.25
CA ALA A 421 -20.02 32.29 -19.13
C ALA A 421 -19.09 32.26 -17.91
N PHE A 422 -18.35 31.17 -17.66
CA PHE A 422 -17.37 31.12 -16.58
C PHE A 422 -16.25 32.15 -16.75
N ASP A 423 -15.77 32.67 -15.63
CA ASP A 423 -14.62 33.59 -15.58
C ASP A 423 -13.27 32.82 -15.54
N GLY A 424 -13.27 31.60 -14.98
CA GLY A 424 -12.10 30.74 -14.82
C GLY A 424 -11.79 30.37 -13.36
N ASP A 425 -12.33 31.12 -12.40
CA ASP A 425 -12.20 30.82 -10.96
C ASP A 425 -13.22 29.75 -10.53
N LEU A 426 -12.71 28.65 -9.99
CA LEU A 426 -13.46 27.56 -9.38
C LEU A 426 -12.92 27.28 -7.97
N VAL A 427 -13.80 26.87 -7.06
CA VAL A 427 -13.47 26.35 -5.72
C VAL A 427 -14.28 25.11 -5.43
N PHE A 428 -13.77 24.19 -4.62
CA PHE A 428 -14.51 22.99 -4.22
C PHE A 428 -14.19 22.58 -2.79
N ALA A 429 -15.10 21.82 -2.17
CA ALA A 429 -14.85 21.08 -0.94
C ALA A 429 -15.58 19.73 -0.94
N LEU A 430 -14.94 18.76 -0.30
CA LEU A 430 -15.47 17.46 0.07
C LEU A 430 -15.40 17.37 1.59
N SER A 431 -16.56 17.40 2.24
CA SER A 431 -16.71 17.30 3.69
C SER A 431 -17.17 15.88 4.05
N HIS A 432 -17.68 15.70 5.27
CA HIS A 432 -17.98 14.37 5.83
C HIS A 432 -18.78 13.44 4.90
N HIS A 433 -18.33 12.18 4.84
CA HIS A 433 -19.05 11.08 4.24
C HIS A 433 -20.34 10.86 5.04
N ARG A 434 -21.49 11.08 4.38
CA ARG A 434 -22.80 11.05 5.02
C ARG A 434 -23.15 9.62 5.42
N LYS A 435 -23.74 9.46 6.60
CA LYS A 435 -24.52 8.23 6.88
C LYS A 435 -25.69 8.18 5.92
N ALA A 436 -25.95 7.02 5.34
CA ALA A 436 -27.13 6.79 4.52
C ALA A 436 -28.40 7.06 5.35
N ILE A 437 -29.13 8.11 4.98
CA ILE A 437 -30.53 8.28 5.40
C ILE A 437 -31.33 7.37 4.48
N PRO A 438 -32.12 6.41 5.00
CA PRO A 438 -32.84 5.47 4.15
C PRO A 438 -33.85 6.22 3.27
N ILE A 439 -33.64 6.15 1.96
CA ILE A 439 -34.65 6.56 0.97
C ILE A 439 -35.68 5.42 0.94
N LEU A 440 -36.82 5.64 1.58
CA LEU A 440 -37.92 4.68 1.61
C LEU A 440 -38.62 4.67 0.24
N THR A 441 -38.23 3.75 -0.63
CA THR A 441 -38.98 3.33 -1.81
C THR A 441 -39.50 1.91 -1.61
N GLU A 442 -40.72 1.63 -2.08
CA GLU A 442 -41.49 0.44 -1.67
C GLU A 442 -40.95 -0.90 -2.24
N GLU A 443 -40.02 -0.85 -3.20
CA GLU A 443 -39.56 -2.03 -3.95
C GLU A 443 -38.25 -2.67 -3.43
N VAL A 444 -37.57 -2.08 -2.44
CA VAL A 444 -36.27 -2.59 -1.96
C VAL A 444 -36.39 -3.18 -0.55
N ALA A 445 -36.44 -4.51 -0.46
CA ALA A 445 -36.70 -5.26 0.78
C ALA A 445 -35.60 -5.17 1.86
N PHE A 446 -34.41 -4.63 1.51
CA PHE A 446 -33.35 -4.25 2.45
C PHE A 446 -32.74 -2.92 1.98
N PRO A 447 -32.49 -1.94 2.86
CA PRO A 447 -31.88 -0.69 2.45
C PRO A 447 -30.45 -0.93 1.97
N ASP A 448 -30.15 -0.58 0.72
CA ASP A 448 -28.78 -0.60 0.23
C ASP A 448 -28.00 0.56 0.89
N TRP A 449 -27.10 0.21 1.81
CA TRP A 449 -26.32 1.18 2.59
C TRP A 449 -25.20 1.85 1.77
N ALA A 450 -24.99 1.46 0.51
CA ALA A 450 -23.75 1.71 -0.23
C ALA A 450 -23.37 3.20 -0.43
N GLU A 451 -24.24 4.03 -1.01
CA GLU A 451 -23.81 5.32 -1.58
C GLU A 451 -24.70 6.51 -1.21
N ALA A 452 -24.55 7.00 0.02
CA ALA A 452 -24.82 8.41 0.30
C ALA A 452 -23.61 9.25 -0.17
N PRO A 453 -23.78 10.23 -1.08
CA PRO A 453 -22.66 11.03 -1.56
C PRO A 453 -22.01 11.81 -0.42
N ASN A 454 -20.70 12.04 -0.50
CA ASN A 454 -20.00 12.93 0.42
C ASN A 454 -20.65 14.32 0.42
N ALA A 455 -20.63 15.01 1.56
CA ALA A 455 -21.02 16.41 1.62
C ALA A 455 -20.16 17.23 0.64
N PHE A 456 -20.76 17.66 -0.47
CA PHE A 456 -20.07 18.18 -1.66
C PHE A 456 -20.36 19.66 -1.85
N PHE A 457 -19.35 20.39 -2.31
CA PHE A 457 -19.39 21.81 -2.60
C PHE A 457 -18.54 22.09 -3.85
N LEU A 458 -19.10 22.81 -4.81
CA LEU A 458 -18.41 23.36 -5.98
C LEU A 458 -18.94 24.77 -6.21
N GLY A 459 -18.07 25.78 -6.12
CA GLY A 459 -18.39 27.18 -6.39
C GLY A 459 -17.64 27.68 -7.63
N ALA A 460 -18.32 28.46 -8.46
CA ALA A 460 -17.78 28.97 -9.72
C ALA A 460 -18.12 30.45 -9.91
N LYS A 461 -17.18 31.23 -10.42
CA LYS A 461 -17.38 32.64 -10.77
C LYS A 461 -17.82 32.77 -12.22
N ILE A 462 -18.91 33.51 -12.43
CA ILE A 462 -19.51 33.71 -13.75
C ILE A 462 -19.20 35.14 -14.20
N GLY A 463 -18.44 35.28 -15.28
CA GLY A 463 -17.95 36.58 -15.77
C GLY A 463 -19.03 37.44 -16.42
N ASN A 464 -20.13 36.85 -16.87
CA ASN A 464 -21.27 37.55 -17.46
C ASN A 464 -22.57 37.28 -16.65
N PRO A 465 -23.00 38.22 -15.80
CA PRO A 465 -24.20 38.04 -14.98
C PRO A 465 -25.48 37.84 -15.80
N ARG A 466 -25.61 38.50 -16.97
CA ARG A 466 -26.80 38.33 -17.83
C ARG A 466 -26.87 36.94 -18.47
N LYS A 467 -25.73 36.32 -18.78
CA LYS A 467 -25.70 34.89 -19.17
C LYS A 467 -26.08 33.97 -18.00
N LEU A 468 -25.70 34.31 -16.76
CA LEU A 468 -26.15 33.57 -15.57
C LEU A 468 -27.66 33.71 -15.36
N ASP A 469 -28.22 34.91 -15.52
CA ASP A 469 -29.66 35.17 -15.41
C ASP A 469 -30.43 34.33 -16.44
N LEU A 470 -29.97 34.29 -17.70
CA LEU A 470 -30.56 33.49 -18.78
C LEU A 470 -30.43 31.97 -18.53
N LEU A 471 -29.26 31.49 -18.10
CA LEU A 471 -29.03 30.09 -17.75
C LEU A 471 -29.95 29.65 -16.58
N MET A 472 -30.09 30.51 -15.56
CA MET A 472 -30.97 30.22 -14.43
C MET A 472 -32.45 30.26 -14.82
N ALA A 473 -32.86 31.15 -15.73
CA ALA A 473 -34.22 31.23 -16.25
C ALA A 473 -34.59 29.99 -17.10
N THR A 474 -33.79 29.64 -18.11
CA THR A 474 -34.02 28.46 -18.97
C THR A 474 -34.04 27.16 -18.17
N ALA A 475 -33.12 26.99 -17.20
CA ALA A 475 -33.13 25.85 -16.29
C ALA A 475 -34.34 25.81 -15.32
N ASN A 476 -35.08 26.92 -15.16
CA ASN A 476 -36.30 26.99 -14.33
C ASN A 476 -37.59 26.68 -15.11
N GLU A 477 -37.62 26.77 -16.45
CA GLU A 477 -38.87 26.79 -17.23
C GLU A 477 -39.80 25.59 -17.00
N ASN A 478 -39.28 24.46 -16.51
CA ASN A 478 -40.07 23.28 -16.11
C ASN A 478 -39.69 22.72 -14.73
N ASN A 479 -38.93 23.43 -13.89
CA ASN A 479 -38.29 22.95 -12.64
C ASN A 479 -37.42 21.67 -12.74
N LEU A 480 -37.33 21.03 -13.91
CA LEU A 480 -36.68 19.73 -14.13
C LEU A 480 -35.22 19.72 -13.69
N PHE A 481 -34.48 20.81 -13.86
CA PHE A 481 -33.07 20.87 -13.45
C PHE A 481 -32.89 20.83 -11.92
N ASP A 482 -33.71 21.55 -11.15
CA ASP A 482 -33.68 21.44 -9.69
C ASP A 482 -34.22 20.11 -9.19
N TYR A 483 -35.19 19.50 -9.90
CA TYR A 483 -35.66 18.15 -9.59
C TYR A 483 -34.55 17.10 -9.79
N LEU A 484 -33.82 17.16 -10.91
CA LEU A 484 -32.69 16.25 -11.19
C LEU A 484 -31.51 16.45 -10.24
N LEU A 485 -31.23 17.69 -9.81
CA LEU A 485 -30.27 17.95 -8.74
C LEU A 485 -30.75 17.37 -7.41
N ALA A 486 -32.02 17.61 -7.04
CA ALA A 486 -32.59 17.16 -5.77
C ALA A 486 -32.70 15.63 -5.66
N SER A 487 -33.07 14.92 -6.74
CA SER A 487 -33.06 13.45 -6.79
C SER A 487 -31.64 12.87 -6.66
N SER A 488 -30.62 13.63 -7.09
CA SER A 488 -29.20 13.33 -6.88
C SER A 488 -28.67 13.76 -5.51
N GLY A 489 -29.53 14.23 -4.59
CA GLY A 489 -29.14 14.75 -3.27
C GLY A 489 -28.40 16.10 -3.29
N LEU A 490 -28.33 16.74 -4.45
CA LEU A 490 -27.65 18.01 -4.72
C LEU A 490 -28.65 19.18 -4.76
N SER A 491 -28.10 20.37 -4.99
CA SER A 491 -28.83 21.64 -5.15
C SER A 491 -27.90 22.69 -5.73
N ARG A 492 -28.47 23.67 -6.43
CA ARG A 492 -27.76 24.90 -6.79
C ARG A 492 -28.07 26.03 -5.82
N GLU A 493 -27.10 26.89 -5.58
CA GLU A 493 -27.20 28.12 -4.79
C GLU A 493 -26.53 29.25 -5.58
N ARG A 494 -27.04 30.49 -5.51
CA ARG A 494 -26.44 31.66 -6.16
C ARG A 494 -26.11 32.73 -5.15
N LYS A 495 -24.96 33.39 -5.31
CA LYS A 495 -24.59 34.57 -4.53
C LYS A 495 -23.74 35.54 -5.34
N ASP A 496 -24.21 36.77 -5.49
CA ASP A 496 -23.68 37.74 -6.44
C ASP A 496 -23.58 37.12 -7.86
N ASN A 497 -22.38 37.13 -8.45
CA ASN A 497 -22.03 36.53 -9.73
C ASN A 497 -21.45 35.11 -9.59
N HIS A 498 -21.63 34.47 -8.43
CA HIS A 498 -21.14 33.10 -8.18
C HIS A 498 -22.30 32.11 -8.19
N LEU A 499 -22.08 31.00 -8.88
CA LEU A 499 -22.96 29.84 -8.92
C LEU A 499 -22.31 28.70 -8.13
N PHE A 500 -23.06 28.06 -7.25
CA PHE A 500 -22.61 26.93 -6.45
C PHE A 500 -23.48 25.72 -6.71
N PHE A 501 -22.87 24.54 -6.76
CA PHE A 501 -23.52 23.23 -6.70
C PHE A 501 -23.09 22.57 -5.38
N THR A 502 -24.06 22.12 -4.59
CA THR A 502 -23.83 21.73 -3.18
C THR A 502 -24.80 20.65 -2.72
N THR A 503 -24.36 19.79 -1.81
CA THR A 503 -25.30 19.08 -0.93
C THR A 503 -26.00 20.06 0.02
N PRO A 504 -27.13 19.69 0.65
CA PRO A 504 -27.82 20.50 1.66
C PRO A 504 -26.93 21.09 2.77
N ASP A 505 -25.82 20.44 3.13
CA ASP A 505 -25.01 20.76 4.31
C ASP A 505 -24.41 22.17 4.25
N HIS A 506 -23.82 22.54 3.10
CA HIS A 506 -23.13 23.82 2.93
C HIS A 506 -24.05 24.96 2.44
N ARG A 507 -25.35 24.72 2.18
CA ARG A 507 -26.30 25.77 1.75
C ARG A 507 -26.32 26.97 2.72
N ARG A 508 -26.26 26.71 4.02
CA ARG A 508 -26.17 27.75 5.06
C ARG A 508 -24.93 28.62 4.85
N GLU A 509 -23.79 27.99 4.64
CA GLU A 509 -22.47 28.63 4.58
C GLU A 509 -22.31 29.48 3.31
N ILE A 510 -22.84 29.00 2.18
CA ILE A 510 -22.93 29.73 0.92
C ILE A 510 -23.81 30.97 1.09
N ARG A 511 -25.06 30.78 1.53
CA ARG A 511 -26.04 31.88 1.69
C ARG A 511 -25.53 32.95 2.65
N THR A 512 -24.98 32.59 3.81
CA THR A 512 -24.39 33.56 4.75
C THR A 512 -23.04 34.12 4.27
N GLY A 513 -22.27 33.36 3.49
CA GLY A 513 -20.86 33.67 3.17
C GLY A 513 -19.94 33.52 4.39
N LYS A 514 -20.36 32.71 5.37
CA LYS A 514 -19.69 32.52 6.66
C LYS A 514 -19.75 31.03 7.03
N PRO A 515 -18.74 30.23 6.67
CA PRO A 515 -18.64 28.83 7.11
C PRO A 515 -18.51 28.73 8.63
N VAL A 516 -19.00 27.63 9.20
CA VAL A 516 -19.03 27.35 10.65
C VAL A 516 -17.61 27.23 11.20
N ARG A 517 -16.73 26.55 10.48
CA ARG A 517 -15.28 26.58 10.72
C ARG A 517 -14.61 27.21 9.49
N PRO A 518 -14.12 28.45 9.55
CA PRO A 518 -13.43 29.07 8.43
C PRO A 518 -12.02 28.51 8.24
N LEU A 519 -11.57 28.41 6.98
CA LEU A 519 -10.16 28.21 6.64
C LEU A 519 -9.24 29.17 7.40
N SER A 520 -8.08 28.68 7.84
CA SER A 520 -7.10 29.49 8.57
C SER A 520 -6.54 30.62 7.71
N LYS A 521 -5.97 31.65 8.36
CA LYS A 521 -5.31 32.78 7.68
C LYS A 521 -4.26 32.31 6.65
N LYS A 522 -3.52 31.24 6.94
CA LYS A 522 -2.49 30.68 6.03
C LYS A 522 -3.11 29.98 4.81
N GLN A 523 -4.15 29.16 5.01
CA GLN A 523 -4.82 28.44 3.92
C GLN A 523 -5.56 29.41 2.98
N ARG A 524 -6.30 30.38 3.55
CA ARG A 524 -6.95 31.45 2.76
C ARG A 524 -5.95 32.27 1.97
N ARG A 525 -4.84 32.67 2.60
CA ARG A 525 -3.76 33.40 1.93
C ARG A 525 -3.20 32.60 0.75
N ALA A 526 -2.88 31.32 0.93
CA ALA A 526 -2.37 30.48 -0.16
C ALA A 526 -3.35 30.34 -1.35
N LEU A 527 -4.66 30.18 -1.08
CA LEU A 527 -5.71 30.10 -2.11
C LEU A 527 -5.98 31.44 -2.82
N SER A 528 -5.75 32.58 -2.17
CA SER A 528 -5.94 33.93 -2.73
C SER A 528 -4.64 34.62 -3.16
N GLU A 529 -3.51 33.90 -3.16
CA GLU A 529 -2.24 34.34 -3.77
C GLU A 529 -1.80 33.39 -4.90
N GLY A 530 -2.06 32.08 -4.78
CA GLY A 530 -1.74 31.09 -5.81
C GLY A 530 -2.91 30.76 -6.75
N PRO A 531 -2.65 30.42 -8.02
CA PRO A 531 -3.67 30.00 -8.99
C PRO A 531 -4.18 28.56 -8.84
N LEU A 532 -3.50 27.70 -8.08
CA LEU A 532 -4.02 26.39 -7.64
C LEU A 532 -3.51 26.02 -6.26
N LEU A 533 -4.45 25.66 -5.38
CA LEU A 533 -4.19 24.82 -4.22
C LEU A 533 -5.33 23.80 -4.07
N VAL A 534 -4.98 22.53 -3.91
CA VAL A 534 -5.86 21.49 -3.37
C VAL A 534 -5.21 20.91 -2.12
N HIS A 535 -5.99 20.82 -1.05
CA HIS A 535 -5.63 20.23 0.22
C HIS A 535 -6.49 18.98 0.47
N PHE A 536 -5.90 17.95 1.06
CA PHE A 536 -6.57 16.73 1.50
C PHE A 536 -6.04 16.30 2.87
N ASP A 537 -6.91 16.18 3.86
CA ASP A 537 -6.62 15.71 5.22
C ASP A 537 -7.00 14.24 5.35
N PHE A 538 -6.00 13.36 5.43
CA PHE A 538 -6.20 11.92 5.56
C PHE A 538 -6.73 11.53 6.95
N LYS A 539 -6.48 12.33 7.99
CA LYS A 539 -7.02 12.12 9.34
C LYS A 539 -8.50 12.49 9.42
N ALA A 540 -8.91 13.56 8.74
CA ALA A 540 -10.32 13.91 8.56
C ALA A 540 -11.07 12.85 7.73
N TYR A 541 -10.46 12.37 6.64
CA TYR A 541 -11.06 11.29 5.84
C TYR A 541 -11.21 10.00 6.65
N ALA A 542 -10.13 9.56 7.30
CA ALA A 542 -10.11 8.33 8.10
C ALA A 542 -11.15 8.36 9.24
N ARG A 543 -11.32 9.49 9.92
CA ARG A 543 -12.40 9.65 10.91
C ARG A 543 -13.77 9.51 10.25
N SER A 544 -14.01 10.24 9.16
CA SER A 544 -15.32 10.26 8.52
C SER A 544 -15.74 8.93 7.91
N LEU A 545 -14.79 8.12 7.45
CA LEU A 545 -15.06 6.75 6.99
C LEU A 545 -15.48 5.85 8.17
N ARG A 546 -14.75 5.88 9.29
CA ARG A 546 -15.09 5.10 10.52
C ARG A 546 -16.42 5.49 11.16
N GLU A 547 -16.86 6.73 10.97
CA GLU A 547 -18.13 7.20 11.50
C GLU A 547 -19.34 6.70 10.68
N SER A 548 -19.15 6.41 9.39
CA SER A 548 -20.25 6.14 8.44
C SER A 548 -20.23 4.76 7.78
N ILE A 549 -19.09 4.08 7.68
CA ILE A 549 -18.95 2.72 7.10
C ILE A 549 -18.80 1.68 8.22
N PRO A 550 -19.57 0.56 8.21
CA PRO A 550 -19.38 -0.53 9.17
C PRO A 550 -17.99 -1.18 9.07
N ALA A 551 -17.33 -1.37 10.21
CA ALA A 551 -15.98 -1.91 10.25
C ALA A 551 -15.92 -3.41 9.88
N HIS A 552 -15.53 -3.73 8.65
CA HIS A 552 -15.17 -5.07 8.20
C HIS A 552 -13.66 -5.19 7.92
N TYR A 553 -13.13 -6.42 7.88
CA TYR A 553 -11.68 -6.68 7.81
C TYR A 553 -10.98 -5.95 6.65
N GLU A 554 -11.49 -6.06 5.42
CA GLU A 554 -10.88 -5.44 4.24
C GLU A 554 -10.91 -3.90 4.29
N PHE A 555 -11.95 -3.31 4.89
CA PHE A 555 -12.01 -1.88 5.18
C PHE A 555 -10.93 -1.48 6.19
N LEU A 556 -10.82 -2.19 7.33
CA LEU A 556 -9.77 -1.93 8.32
C LEU A 556 -8.35 -2.09 7.74
N MET A 557 -8.14 -3.11 6.89
CA MET A 557 -6.87 -3.33 6.19
C MET A 557 -6.53 -2.21 5.20
N SER A 558 -7.53 -1.50 4.67
CA SER A 558 -7.36 -0.33 3.80
C SER A 558 -7.15 0.95 4.61
N MET A 559 -7.85 1.10 5.74
CA MET A 559 -7.70 2.19 6.70
C MET A 559 -6.28 2.28 7.25
N ASP A 560 -5.64 1.14 7.53
CA ASP A 560 -4.21 1.07 7.89
C ASP A 560 -3.28 1.75 6.88
N VAL A 561 -3.59 1.72 5.57
CA VAL A 561 -2.80 2.42 4.53
C VAL A 561 -3.06 3.92 4.63
N LEU A 562 -4.34 4.28 4.77
CA LEU A 562 -4.80 5.67 4.84
C LEU A 562 -4.20 6.41 6.05
N GLU A 563 -3.98 5.70 7.16
CA GLU A 563 -3.42 6.25 8.39
C GLU A 563 -1.89 6.39 8.41
N GLU A 564 -1.16 5.88 7.40
CA GLU A 564 0.27 6.23 7.23
C GLU A 564 0.43 7.70 6.82
N PHE A 565 -0.60 8.28 6.19
CA PHE A 565 -0.62 9.65 5.69
C PHE A 565 -1.21 10.65 6.70
N GLU A 566 -0.66 11.88 6.68
CA GLU A 566 -1.20 13.03 7.41
C GLU A 566 -2.05 13.89 6.46
N GLN A 567 -1.44 14.39 5.38
CA GLN A 567 -2.07 15.33 4.44
C GLN A 567 -1.42 15.27 3.05
N ALA A 568 -2.19 15.47 2.00
CA ALA A 568 -1.70 15.81 0.67
C ALA A 568 -1.98 17.29 0.37
N ASN A 569 -1.02 17.96 -0.25
CA ASN A 569 -1.19 19.31 -0.77
C ASN A 569 -0.69 19.31 -2.22
N LEU A 570 -1.61 19.49 -3.17
CA LEU A 570 -1.28 19.85 -4.55
C LEU A 570 -1.33 21.37 -4.62
N SER A 571 -0.20 22.02 -4.38
CA SER A 571 0.03 23.33 -5.00
C SER A 571 0.57 23.09 -6.40
N ALA A 572 0.51 24.09 -7.24
CA ALA A 572 1.18 24.00 -8.53
C ALA A 572 2.54 24.74 -8.55
N GLU A 573 3.21 24.77 -9.71
CA GLU A 573 4.45 25.42 -10.23
C GLU A 573 4.30 26.74 -11.03
N ASP A 574 4.96 27.86 -10.71
CA ASP A 574 4.73 29.23 -11.24
C ASP A 574 4.94 29.34 -12.75
N ASN A 575 6.06 28.78 -13.17
CA ASN A 575 6.47 28.52 -14.54
C ASN A 575 5.57 27.51 -15.30
N GLY A 576 4.41 27.14 -14.77
CA GLY A 576 3.48 26.15 -15.32
C GLY A 576 3.68 24.70 -14.82
N ASP A 577 4.69 24.46 -13.98
CA ASP A 577 4.95 23.16 -13.32
C ASP A 577 3.85 22.80 -12.29
N LEU A 578 3.99 21.73 -11.50
CA LEU A 578 3.19 21.41 -10.31
C LEU A 578 3.95 20.70 -9.19
N LEU A 579 3.42 20.77 -7.96
CA LEU A 579 4.01 20.15 -6.78
C LEU A 579 2.97 19.46 -5.88
N LEU A 580 2.82 18.15 -6.05
CA LEU A 580 2.10 17.29 -5.12
C LEU A 580 3.04 16.93 -3.95
N ARG A 581 2.77 17.48 -2.77
CA ARG A 581 3.49 17.19 -1.52
C ARG A 581 2.63 16.35 -0.59
N ILE A 582 3.08 15.14 -0.30
CA ILE A 582 2.40 14.19 0.59
C ILE A 582 3.22 14.05 1.88
N HIS A 583 2.57 14.28 3.02
CA HIS A 583 3.16 14.12 4.36
C HIS A 583 2.67 12.84 5.01
N LEU A 584 3.55 12.19 5.76
CA LEU A 584 3.28 11.00 6.56
C LEU A 584 3.06 11.36 8.05
N ARG A 585 2.38 10.49 8.79
CA ARG A 585 2.24 10.67 10.25
C ARG A 585 3.56 10.47 10.99
N ASP A 586 4.36 9.47 10.58
CA ASP A 586 5.74 9.32 11.06
C ASP A 586 6.64 10.35 10.37
N LYS A 587 7.11 11.32 11.16
CA LYS A 587 7.96 12.43 10.73
C LYS A 587 9.45 12.20 10.96
N LYS A 588 9.83 11.03 11.49
CA LYS A 588 11.22 10.63 11.77
C LYS A 588 11.78 9.67 10.71
N ARG A 589 10.92 8.92 10.02
CA ARG A 589 11.34 7.93 9.02
C ARG A 589 11.24 8.46 7.58
N ASN A 590 12.14 7.98 6.72
CA ASN A 590 12.11 8.34 5.31
C ASN A 590 10.84 7.84 4.61
N ALA A 591 10.22 8.68 3.81
CA ALA A 591 8.97 8.32 3.14
C ALA A 591 9.12 7.10 2.23
N LEU A 592 10.26 6.92 1.56
CA LEU A 592 10.51 5.72 0.75
C LEU A 592 10.67 4.46 1.61
N ALA A 593 11.25 4.57 2.81
CA ALA A 593 11.39 3.45 3.74
C ALA A 593 10.03 3.00 4.30
N THR A 594 9.12 3.95 4.57
CA THR A 594 7.74 3.65 4.97
C THR A 594 6.98 2.95 3.85
N LEU A 595 6.97 3.53 2.65
CA LEU A 595 6.32 2.93 1.49
C LEU A 595 6.90 1.54 1.11
N ALA A 596 8.23 1.38 1.16
CA ALA A 596 8.89 0.10 0.86
C ALA A 596 8.60 -0.98 1.91
N LYS A 597 8.59 -0.60 3.20
CA LYS A 597 8.13 -1.49 4.31
C LYS A 597 6.68 -1.89 4.11
N ARG A 598 5.81 -0.95 3.72
CA ARG A 598 4.39 -1.24 3.52
C ARG A 598 4.14 -2.15 2.32
N LEU A 599 4.89 -1.98 1.23
CA LEU A 599 4.86 -2.89 0.07
C LEU A 599 5.39 -4.29 0.41
N GLU A 600 6.42 -4.41 1.26
CA GLU A 600 6.88 -5.70 1.78
C GLU A 600 5.79 -6.41 2.60
N THR A 601 5.14 -5.69 3.53
CA THR A 601 4.06 -6.23 4.36
C THR A 601 2.85 -6.64 3.51
N GLU A 602 2.35 -5.77 2.64
CA GLU A 602 1.19 -6.06 1.77
C GLU A 602 1.45 -7.25 0.83
N PHE A 603 2.68 -7.39 0.32
CA PHE A 603 3.08 -8.56 -0.46
C PHE A 603 3.08 -9.83 0.40
N THR A 604 3.61 -9.75 1.62
CA THR A 604 3.67 -10.85 2.59
C THR A 604 2.27 -11.31 3.00
N ASP A 605 1.39 -10.37 3.36
CA ASP A 605 -0.01 -10.62 3.71
C ASP A 605 -0.72 -11.38 2.59
N ARG A 606 -0.65 -10.86 1.34
CA ARG A 606 -1.26 -11.50 0.16
C ARG A 606 -0.69 -12.89 -0.10
N LYS A 607 0.62 -13.08 0.10
CA LYS A 607 1.29 -14.37 -0.12
C LYS A 607 0.94 -15.42 0.95
N ASN A 608 0.64 -14.98 2.18
CA ASN A 608 0.32 -15.85 3.32
C ASN A 608 -1.18 -15.93 3.67
N THR A 609 -2.06 -15.15 3.03
CA THR A 609 -3.50 -15.05 3.37
C THR A 609 -4.19 -16.42 3.46
N ASN A 610 -3.94 -17.32 2.50
CA ASN A 610 -4.52 -18.67 2.52
C ASN A 610 -3.87 -19.56 3.59
N LEU A 611 -2.56 -19.43 3.84
CA LEU A 611 -1.85 -20.18 4.88
C LEU A 611 -2.41 -19.84 6.28
N PHE A 612 -2.58 -18.56 6.60
CA PHE A 612 -3.19 -18.14 7.87
C PHE A 612 -4.65 -18.63 7.99
N ARG A 613 -5.43 -18.61 6.91
CA ARG A 613 -6.79 -19.17 6.88
C ARG A 613 -6.79 -20.69 7.16
N ALA A 614 -5.91 -21.44 6.52
CA ALA A 614 -5.79 -22.90 6.71
C ALA A 614 -5.38 -23.26 8.14
N ILE A 615 -4.46 -22.50 8.74
CA ILE A 615 -4.06 -22.66 10.15
C ILE A 615 -5.23 -22.34 11.09
N ALA A 616 -5.96 -21.24 10.85
CA ALA A 616 -7.15 -20.88 11.63
C ALA A 616 -8.30 -21.89 11.51
N GLN A 617 -8.30 -22.75 10.47
CA GLN A 617 -9.23 -23.87 10.27
C GLN A 617 -8.66 -25.22 10.72
N ASN A 618 -7.43 -25.27 11.26
CA ASN A 618 -6.69 -26.50 11.59
C ASN A 618 -6.55 -27.48 10.41
N ASN A 619 -6.53 -26.97 9.17
CA ASN A 619 -6.59 -27.77 7.95
C ASN A 619 -5.18 -28.06 7.40
N LEU A 620 -4.53 -29.12 7.92
CA LEU A 620 -3.19 -29.54 7.53
C LEU A 620 -3.01 -29.75 6.01
N ARG A 621 -4.06 -30.15 5.28
CA ARG A 621 -3.98 -30.35 3.82
C ARG A 621 -3.84 -29.04 3.05
N GLU A 622 -4.56 -28.00 3.47
CA GLU A 622 -4.42 -26.66 2.87
C GLU A 622 -3.12 -25.98 3.32
N VAL A 623 -2.64 -26.26 4.54
CA VAL A 623 -1.29 -25.84 4.98
C VAL A 623 -0.20 -26.47 4.11
N ASP A 624 -0.25 -27.79 3.86
CA ASP A 624 0.68 -28.49 2.97
C ASP A 624 0.63 -27.93 1.54
N GLN A 625 -0.58 -27.69 1.02
CA GLN A 625 -0.76 -27.07 -0.29
C GLN A 625 -0.11 -25.68 -0.37
N GLU A 626 -0.39 -24.76 0.56
CA GLU A 626 0.11 -23.38 0.46
C GLU A 626 1.61 -23.27 0.79
N VAL A 627 2.17 -24.14 1.64
CA VAL A 627 3.62 -24.25 1.78
C VAL A 627 4.25 -24.73 0.46
N ARG A 628 3.63 -25.67 -0.26
CA ARG A 628 4.09 -26.10 -1.60
C ARG A 628 3.89 -25.04 -2.70
N THR A 629 2.91 -24.13 -2.59
CA THR A 629 2.84 -22.95 -3.47
C THR A 629 3.87 -21.87 -3.11
N GLY A 630 4.67 -22.08 -2.05
CA GLY A 630 5.76 -21.21 -1.61
C GLY A 630 5.34 -20.11 -0.63
N ALA A 631 4.32 -20.34 0.20
CA ALA A 631 3.98 -19.44 1.31
C ALA A 631 5.17 -19.26 2.28
N LEU A 632 5.26 -18.08 2.87
CA LEU A 632 6.40 -17.61 3.65
C LEU A 632 6.23 -18.00 5.12
N ILE A 633 6.52 -19.26 5.48
CA ILE A 633 6.25 -19.85 6.80
C ILE A 633 6.82 -19.11 8.01
N ASN A 634 7.86 -18.29 7.80
CA ASN A 634 8.54 -17.50 8.82
C ASN A 634 8.26 -15.98 8.70
N ALA A 635 7.42 -15.54 7.77
CA ALA A 635 7.06 -14.14 7.65
C ALA A 635 5.82 -13.81 8.52
N PRO A 636 5.85 -12.73 9.31
CA PRO A 636 4.72 -12.33 10.14
C PRO A 636 3.59 -11.71 9.31
N ASP A 637 2.38 -11.70 9.87
CA ASP A 637 1.30 -10.81 9.46
C ASP A 637 1.56 -9.35 9.88
N ARG A 638 0.63 -8.44 9.57
CA ARG A 638 0.67 -7.04 10.03
C ARG A 638 0.80 -6.86 11.54
N SER A 639 0.19 -7.74 12.32
CA SER A 639 0.22 -7.72 13.79
C SER A 639 1.57 -8.19 14.34
N GLY A 640 2.39 -8.86 13.53
CA GLY A 640 3.69 -9.41 13.91
C GLY A 640 3.67 -10.92 14.17
N HIS A 641 2.54 -11.59 13.98
CA HIS A 641 2.37 -13.02 14.27
C HIS A 641 2.75 -13.87 13.05
N THR A 642 3.71 -14.76 13.23
CA THR A 642 4.09 -15.74 12.20
C THR A 642 3.10 -16.92 12.17
N PRO A 643 3.05 -17.71 11.09
CA PRO A 643 2.29 -18.97 11.02
C PRO A 643 2.44 -19.88 12.24
N MET A 644 3.63 -19.93 12.87
CA MET A 644 3.86 -20.70 14.10
C MET A 644 3.19 -20.09 15.34
N HIS A 645 3.11 -18.76 15.46
CA HIS A 645 2.37 -18.11 16.56
C HIS A 645 0.88 -18.45 16.49
N PHE A 646 0.29 -18.43 15.29
CA PHE A 646 -1.11 -18.84 15.10
C PHE A 646 -1.34 -20.32 15.41
N ALA A 647 -0.49 -21.22 14.90
CA ALA A 647 -0.61 -22.66 15.20
C ALA A 647 -0.42 -22.97 16.70
N ALA A 648 0.44 -22.21 17.38
CA ALA A 648 0.65 -22.27 18.82
C ALA A 648 -0.55 -21.76 19.62
N TYR A 649 -1.09 -20.58 19.28
CA TYR A 649 -2.29 -20.02 19.94
C TYR A 649 -3.55 -20.87 19.71
N ARG A 650 -3.66 -21.54 18.55
CA ARG A 650 -4.84 -22.34 18.19
C ARG A 650 -4.79 -23.80 18.64
N GLY A 651 -3.71 -24.25 19.28
CA GLY A 651 -3.61 -25.60 19.81
C GLY A 651 -3.52 -26.67 18.72
N SER A 652 -2.78 -26.39 17.64
CA SER A 652 -2.71 -27.22 16.43
C SER A 652 -1.37 -27.99 16.32
N PRO A 653 -1.11 -29.04 17.13
CA PRO A 653 0.20 -29.70 17.19
C PRO A 653 0.63 -30.33 15.85
N GLU A 654 -0.30 -30.90 15.07
CA GLU A 654 0.00 -31.45 13.74
C GLU A 654 0.50 -30.38 12.75
N VAL A 655 -0.22 -29.24 12.71
CA VAL A 655 0.14 -28.07 11.87
C VAL A 655 1.44 -27.46 12.37
N PHE A 656 1.64 -27.38 13.69
CA PHE A 656 2.86 -26.86 14.29
C PHE A 656 4.08 -27.73 13.94
N HIS A 657 3.99 -29.06 14.11
CA HIS A 657 5.01 -30.01 13.68
C HIS A 657 5.27 -29.92 12.17
N TYR A 658 4.24 -29.75 11.34
CA TYR A 658 4.41 -29.60 9.89
C TYR A 658 5.19 -28.32 9.54
N LEU A 659 4.83 -27.18 10.13
CA LEU A 659 5.56 -25.92 9.93
C LEU A 659 7.01 -26.04 10.39
N LEU A 660 7.27 -26.62 11.55
CA LEU A 660 8.61 -26.86 12.08
C LEU A 660 9.45 -27.75 11.14
N ARG A 661 8.90 -28.88 10.68
CA ARG A 661 9.56 -29.78 9.72
C ARG A 661 9.87 -29.15 8.36
N ASN A 662 9.17 -28.08 7.99
CA ASN A 662 9.41 -27.31 6.76
C ASN A 662 10.36 -26.11 6.97
N GLY A 663 10.99 -25.96 8.14
CA GLY A 663 11.94 -24.88 8.45
C GLY A 663 11.34 -23.71 9.25
N GLY A 664 10.24 -23.94 9.95
CA GLY A 664 9.67 -22.97 10.90
C GLY A 664 10.60 -22.68 12.08
N LEU A 665 10.81 -21.41 12.40
CA LEU A 665 11.75 -20.96 13.42
C LEU A 665 11.11 -20.88 14.82
N ILE A 666 11.49 -21.83 15.68
CA ILE A 666 10.89 -22.10 17.01
C ILE A 666 10.85 -20.88 17.96
N ASN A 667 11.90 -20.05 17.94
CA ASN A 667 12.09 -18.85 18.78
C ASN A 667 11.96 -17.54 18.00
N LEU A 668 11.36 -17.55 16.81
CA LEU A 668 11.21 -16.33 16.01
C LEU A 668 10.29 -15.34 16.73
N GLN A 669 10.81 -14.15 17.00
CA GLN A 669 10.10 -13.09 17.67
C GLN A 669 9.13 -12.36 16.73
N GLY A 670 7.91 -12.10 17.22
CA GLY A 670 6.93 -11.23 16.57
C GLY A 670 7.24 -9.75 16.79
N ARG A 671 6.22 -8.89 16.57
CA ARG A 671 6.34 -7.43 16.74
C ARG A 671 6.81 -7.08 18.15
N ASP A 672 6.07 -7.51 19.16
CA ASP A 672 6.27 -7.11 20.56
C ASP A 672 7.28 -8.04 21.26
N LYS A 673 8.25 -8.56 20.49
CA LYS A 673 9.25 -9.59 20.85
C LYS A 673 8.73 -10.92 21.43
N GLY A 674 7.42 -11.08 21.60
CA GLY A 674 6.78 -12.35 21.93
C GLY A 674 7.16 -13.47 20.96
N THR A 675 7.14 -14.71 21.46
CA THR A 675 7.51 -15.92 20.71
C THR A 675 6.32 -16.88 20.60
N PRO A 676 6.37 -17.93 19.75
CA PRO A 676 5.32 -18.94 19.72
C PRO A 676 5.03 -19.60 21.08
N LEU A 677 6.00 -19.60 22.02
CA LEU A 677 5.80 -20.09 23.39
C LEU A 677 4.92 -19.16 24.25
N HIS A 678 4.99 -17.84 24.03
CA HIS A 678 4.02 -16.90 24.62
C HIS A 678 2.63 -17.16 24.04
N SER A 679 2.51 -17.33 22.71
CA SER A 679 1.22 -17.63 22.04
C SER A 679 0.61 -18.97 22.49
N ALA A 680 1.41 -20.03 22.64
CA ALA A 680 0.94 -21.32 23.16
C ALA A 680 0.42 -21.20 24.59
N THR A 681 1.11 -20.44 25.44
CA THR A 681 0.74 -20.22 26.84
C THR A 681 -0.53 -19.38 26.96
N TRP A 682 -0.64 -18.28 26.19
CA TRP A 682 -1.84 -17.44 26.16
C TRP A 682 -3.07 -18.24 25.70
N GLY A 683 -2.88 -19.08 24.67
CA GLY A 683 -3.87 -20.03 24.16
C GLY A 683 -4.11 -21.26 25.04
N ARG A 684 -3.42 -21.42 26.17
CA ARG A 684 -3.57 -22.52 27.15
C ARG A 684 -3.22 -23.91 26.60
N ASN A 685 -2.39 -23.96 25.55
CA ASN A 685 -2.15 -25.16 24.75
C ASN A 685 -0.97 -25.99 25.26
N VAL A 686 -1.19 -26.68 26.39
CA VAL A 686 -0.21 -27.56 27.07
C VAL A 686 0.60 -28.44 26.11
N GLU A 687 -0.05 -29.09 25.14
CA GLU A 687 0.62 -30.00 24.20
C GLU A 687 1.61 -29.28 23.29
N VAL A 688 1.24 -28.10 22.78
CA VAL A 688 2.13 -27.30 21.92
C VAL A 688 3.24 -26.64 22.76
N VAL A 689 2.98 -26.32 24.03
CA VAL A 689 4.03 -25.90 24.98
C VAL A 689 5.09 -27.00 25.17
N LYS A 690 4.68 -28.26 25.40
CA LYS A 690 5.61 -29.40 25.53
C LYS A 690 6.45 -29.57 24.25
N LEU A 691 5.78 -29.64 23.10
CA LEU A 691 6.40 -29.69 21.76
C LEU A 691 7.43 -28.57 21.56
N LEU A 692 7.07 -27.33 21.89
CA LEU A 692 7.96 -26.17 21.78
C LEU A 692 9.25 -26.33 22.59
N LEU A 693 9.12 -26.72 23.87
CA LEU A 693 10.26 -26.89 24.77
C LEU A 693 11.15 -28.06 24.35
N GLU A 694 10.58 -29.19 23.95
CA GLU A 694 11.30 -30.34 23.37
C GLU A 694 12.12 -29.96 22.13
N ASN A 695 11.68 -28.96 21.38
CA ASN A 695 12.35 -28.48 20.17
C ASN A 695 13.17 -27.19 20.41
N GLY A 696 13.53 -26.91 21.67
CA GLY A 696 14.48 -25.85 22.03
C GLY A 696 13.89 -24.44 22.10
N ALA A 697 12.59 -24.30 22.39
CA ALA A 697 12.03 -22.99 22.71
C ALA A 697 12.65 -22.41 24.00
N ASP A 698 13.00 -21.12 23.98
CA ASP A 698 13.55 -20.43 25.15
C ASP A 698 12.44 -20.14 26.17
N VAL A 699 12.49 -20.88 27.29
CA VAL A 699 11.55 -20.79 28.41
C VAL A 699 11.63 -19.45 29.17
N ASN A 700 12.75 -18.73 29.05
CA ASN A 700 13.00 -17.42 29.66
C ASN A 700 12.97 -16.28 28.62
N ALA A 701 12.50 -16.55 27.39
CA ALA A 701 12.34 -15.54 26.35
C ALA A 701 11.50 -14.36 26.85
N LYS A 702 11.82 -13.14 26.37
CA LYS A 702 11.16 -11.90 26.81
C LYS A 702 10.46 -11.12 25.70
N THR A 703 9.26 -10.62 26.00
CA THR A 703 8.54 -9.61 25.20
C THR A 703 9.26 -8.25 25.24
N GLU A 704 8.77 -7.24 24.51
CA GLU A 704 9.33 -5.88 24.61
C GLU A 704 9.19 -5.32 26.03
N GLU A 705 8.11 -5.67 26.75
CA GLU A 705 7.88 -5.28 28.15
C GLU A 705 8.62 -6.18 29.15
N GLY A 706 9.36 -7.18 28.68
CA GLY A 706 10.17 -8.05 29.54
C GLY A 706 9.37 -9.17 30.20
N GLU A 707 8.11 -9.38 29.82
CA GLU A 707 7.31 -10.52 30.25
C GLU A 707 7.90 -11.84 29.77
N THR A 708 7.68 -12.94 30.48
CA THR A 708 8.10 -14.29 30.09
C THR A 708 6.88 -15.23 29.93
N PRO A 709 7.02 -16.40 29.27
CA PRO A 709 5.94 -17.38 29.20
C PRO A 709 5.42 -17.80 30.59
N ALA A 710 6.30 -17.88 31.60
CA ALA A 710 5.93 -18.21 32.97
C ALA A 710 5.08 -17.10 33.64
N MET A 711 5.26 -15.83 33.27
CA MET A 711 4.37 -14.73 33.68
C MET A 711 3.00 -14.86 33.03
N THR A 712 2.94 -15.19 31.73
CA THR A 712 1.67 -15.46 31.04
C THR A 712 0.92 -16.63 31.69
N ALA A 713 1.61 -17.72 32.00
CA ALA A 713 1.01 -18.88 32.67
C ALA A 713 0.49 -18.53 34.07
N ALA A 714 1.24 -17.74 34.84
CA ALA A 714 0.84 -17.26 36.16
C ALA A 714 -0.42 -16.38 36.10
N LEU A 715 -0.48 -15.39 35.19
CA LEU A 715 -1.65 -14.52 35.01
C LEU A 715 -2.91 -15.29 34.56
N ARG A 716 -2.73 -16.30 33.69
CA ARG A 716 -3.83 -17.08 33.09
C ARG A 716 -4.34 -18.23 33.97
N GLY A 717 -3.60 -18.61 35.01
CA GLY A 717 -3.97 -19.70 35.92
C GLY A 717 -3.49 -21.09 35.47
N GLU A 718 -2.57 -21.14 34.50
CA GLU A 718 -2.14 -22.37 33.84
C GLU A 718 -1.11 -23.15 34.68
N GLN A 719 -1.59 -23.75 35.78
CA GLN A 719 -0.74 -24.41 36.76
C GLN A 719 0.13 -25.52 36.17
N GLU A 720 -0.37 -26.34 35.23
CA GLU A 720 0.46 -27.37 34.58
C GLU A 720 1.60 -26.75 33.74
N ILE A 721 1.27 -25.74 32.93
CA ILE A 721 2.25 -25.03 32.08
C ILE A 721 3.32 -24.35 32.95
N LEU A 722 2.92 -23.74 34.08
CA LEU A 722 3.85 -23.12 35.00
C LEU A 722 4.77 -24.14 35.70
N GLU A 723 4.27 -25.29 36.15
CA GLU A 723 5.11 -26.34 36.75
C GLU A 723 6.10 -26.91 35.71
N ILE A 724 5.67 -27.09 34.46
CA ILE A 724 6.56 -27.47 33.33
C ILE A 724 7.68 -26.45 33.18
N PHE A 725 7.36 -25.15 33.10
CA PHE A 725 8.36 -24.08 32.98
C PHE A 725 9.32 -24.03 34.17
N LEU A 726 8.82 -24.16 35.40
CA LEU A 726 9.66 -24.19 36.61
C LEU A 726 10.57 -25.42 36.65
N SER A 727 10.10 -26.58 36.19
CA SER A 727 10.94 -27.80 36.06
C SER A 727 12.06 -27.66 35.03
N LEU A 728 11.90 -26.75 34.07
CA LEU A 728 12.85 -26.47 32.99
C LEU A 728 13.63 -25.16 33.24
N ALA A 729 13.75 -24.74 34.50
CA ALA A 729 14.53 -23.59 34.95
C ALA A 729 14.09 -22.22 34.39
N ALA A 730 12.77 -22.01 34.23
CA ALA A 730 12.21 -20.66 34.22
C ALA A 730 12.46 -19.98 35.58
N ASP A 731 12.86 -18.70 35.59
CA ASP A 731 13.10 -17.99 36.85
C ASP A 731 11.78 -17.64 37.58
N PRO A 732 11.49 -18.21 38.76
CA PRO A 732 10.28 -17.90 39.53
C PRO A 732 10.27 -16.47 40.11
N LYS A 733 11.40 -15.77 40.06
CA LYS A 733 11.59 -14.38 40.54
C LYS A 733 11.73 -13.38 39.40
N ALA A 734 11.54 -13.81 38.14
CA ALA A 734 11.60 -12.94 36.98
C ALA A 734 10.65 -11.74 37.14
N ARG A 735 11.09 -10.58 36.63
CA ARG A 735 10.29 -9.35 36.57
C ARG A 735 10.32 -8.71 35.18
N ASP A 736 9.24 -8.01 34.86
CA ASP A 736 9.03 -7.21 33.64
C ASP A 736 9.70 -5.82 33.78
N LYS A 737 9.46 -4.90 32.83
CA LYS A 737 9.90 -3.48 32.94
C LYS A 737 9.27 -2.74 34.12
N HIS A 738 8.11 -3.16 34.57
CA HIS A 738 7.29 -2.50 35.58
C HIS A 738 7.52 -3.05 36.99
N ASP A 739 8.53 -3.90 37.21
CA ASP A 739 8.77 -4.57 38.50
C ASP A 739 7.60 -5.47 38.96
N THR A 740 6.76 -5.93 38.03
CA THR A 740 5.74 -6.97 38.25
C THR A 740 6.39 -8.35 38.17
N GLY A 741 5.97 -9.29 39.02
CA GLY A 741 6.45 -10.66 39.03
C GLY A 741 5.35 -11.71 38.91
N LEU A 742 5.73 -12.99 38.77
CA LEU A 742 4.78 -14.10 38.63
C LEU A 742 3.78 -14.19 39.79
N LEU A 743 4.20 -13.84 41.01
CA LEU A 743 3.35 -13.88 42.21
C LEU A 743 2.29 -12.77 42.16
N GLU A 744 2.70 -11.55 41.82
CA GLU A 744 1.80 -10.43 41.59
C GLU A 744 0.78 -10.73 40.48
N LEU A 745 1.22 -11.24 39.33
CA LEU A 745 0.35 -11.59 38.19
C LEU A 745 -0.63 -12.73 38.52
N ALA A 746 -0.17 -13.78 39.20
CA ALA A 746 -1.05 -14.85 39.66
C ALA A 746 -2.09 -14.34 40.67
N ALA A 747 -1.74 -13.37 41.52
CA ALA A 747 -2.70 -12.75 42.42
C ALA A 747 -3.70 -11.86 41.68
N ALA A 748 -3.27 -11.08 40.68
CA ALA A 748 -4.15 -10.26 39.84
C ALA A 748 -5.20 -11.11 39.10
N GLY A 749 -4.83 -12.31 38.64
CA GLY A 749 -5.76 -13.29 38.05
C GLY A 749 -6.58 -14.12 39.06
N GLY A 750 -6.39 -13.95 40.37
CA GLY A 750 -7.11 -14.70 41.42
C GLY A 750 -6.58 -16.12 41.72
N HIS A 751 -5.42 -16.49 41.19
CA HIS A 751 -4.90 -17.86 41.18
C HIS A 751 -4.18 -18.25 42.48
N ALA A 752 -4.93 -18.32 43.59
CA ALA A 752 -4.43 -18.62 44.94
C ALA A 752 -3.44 -19.82 45.00
N LYS A 753 -3.76 -20.92 44.31
CA LYS A 753 -2.90 -22.12 44.25
C LYS A 753 -1.50 -21.83 43.69
N ILE A 754 -1.41 -21.00 42.64
CA ILE A 754 -0.14 -20.60 42.05
C ILE A 754 0.59 -19.65 43.00
N VAL A 755 -0.10 -18.68 43.59
CA VAL A 755 0.51 -17.75 44.55
C VAL A 755 1.09 -18.48 45.77
N ASP A 756 0.39 -19.46 46.33
CA ASP A 756 0.88 -20.24 47.47
C ASP A 756 2.04 -21.17 47.10
N ARG A 757 2.03 -21.73 45.88
CA ARG A 757 3.16 -22.49 45.32
C ARG A 757 4.41 -21.61 45.13
N LEU A 758 4.24 -20.39 44.61
CA LEU A 758 5.33 -19.41 44.45
C LEU A 758 5.88 -18.94 45.81
N LYS A 759 5.02 -18.69 46.81
CA LYS A 759 5.45 -18.44 48.20
C LYS A 759 6.26 -19.61 48.76
N ALA A 760 5.83 -20.85 48.53
CA ALA A 760 6.49 -22.05 49.05
C ALA A 760 7.91 -22.26 48.49
N ILE A 761 8.18 -21.85 47.25
CA ILE A 761 9.54 -21.81 46.67
C ILE A 761 10.30 -20.49 46.96
N GLY A 762 9.80 -19.68 47.89
CA GLY A 762 10.48 -18.50 48.42
C GLY A 762 10.38 -17.23 47.58
N VAL A 763 9.41 -17.14 46.66
CA VAL A 763 9.09 -15.87 45.97
C VAL A 763 8.41 -14.92 46.97
N LYS A 764 8.89 -13.67 47.02
CA LYS A 764 8.35 -12.62 47.88
C LYS A 764 7.76 -11.51 47.02
N THR A 765 6.63 -10.95 47.45
CA THR A 765 6.03 -9.77 46.81
C THR A 765 6.48 -8.47 47.49
N LYS A 766 6.56 -7.39 46.72
CA LYS A 766 6.68 -6.01 47.23
C LYS A 766 5.30 -5.40 47.56
N TYR A 767 4.22 -6.02 47.09
CA TYR A 767 2.89 -5.42 46.96
C TYR A 767 1.81 -6.24 47.68
N PRO A 768 1.92 -6.49 49.01
CA PRO A 768 1.03 -7.40 49.74
C PRO A 768 -0.43 -6.94 49.77
N LEU A 769 -0.70 -5.64 49.63
CA LEU A 769 -2.07 -5.10 49.54
C LEU A 769 -2.75 -5.55 48.24
N HIS A 770 -2.05 -5.42 47.11
CA HIS A 770 -2.49 -5.86 45.79
C HIS A 770 -2.71 -7.38 45.74
N VAL A 771 -1.77 -8.13 46.28
CA VAL A 771 -1.86 -9.60 46.37
C VAL A 771 -3.05 -10.03 47.24
N ALA A 772 -3.30 -9.39 48.38
CA ALA A 772 -4.47 -9.68 49.20
C ALA A 772 -5.79 -9.34 48.48
N ALA A 773 -5.82 -8.23 47.73
CA ALA A 773 -7.02 -7.79 47.02
C ALA A 773 -7.38 -8.71 45.84
N GLY A 774 -6.39 -9.10 45.03
CA GLY A 774 -6.57 -10.02 43.90
C GLY A 774 -6.92 -11.45 44.32
N LEU A 775 -6.50 -11.88 45.52
CA LEU A 775 -6.84 -13.20 46.07
C LEU A 775 -8.16 -13.25 46.86
N GLY A 776 -8.88 -12.13 47.03
CA GLY A 776 -10.08 -12.11 47.87
C GLY A 776 -9.80 -12.11 49.39
N ASP A 777 -8.54 -12.00 49.84
CA ASP A 777 -8.18 -12.05 51.27
C ASP A 777 -8.48 -10.71 51.98
N LYS A 778 -9.76 -10.49 52.23
CA LYS A 778 -10.31 -9.40 53.04
C LYS A 778 -9.68 -9.31 54.43
N GLY A 779 -9.25 -10.44 54.99
CA GLY A 779 -8.66 -10.54 56.32
C GLY A 779 -7.26 -9.92 56.40
N THR A 780 -6.39 -10.23 55.43
CA THR A 780 -5.09 -9.58 55.29
C THR A 780 -5.24 -8.15 54.76
N LEU A 781 -6.16 -7.91 53.82
CA LEU A 781 -6.41 -6.59 53.25
C LEU A 781 -6.81 -5.56 54.33
N SER A 782 -7.77 -5.88 55.20
CA SER A 782 -8.13 -4.97 56.31
C SER A 782 -6.94 -4.76 57.24
N LYS A 783 -6.23 -5.81 57.66
CA LYS A 783 -5.04 -5.70 58.53
C LYS A 783 -3.92 -4.82 57.95
N LEU A 784 -3.85 -4.64 56.62
CA LEU A 784 -2.90 -3.74 55.98
C LEU A 784 -3.42 -2.29 55.95
N LEU A 785 -4.68 -2.07 55.58
CA LEU A 785 -5.31 -0.74 55.59
C LEU A 785 -5.40 -0.17 57.00
N ASP A 786 -5.78 -0.99 57.98
CA ASP A 786 -5.93 -0.61 59.39
C ASP A 786 -4.57 -0.37 60.08
N LYS A 787 -3.46 -0.80 59.45
CA LYS A 787 -2.07 -0.41 59.79
C LYS A 787 -1.61 0.91 59.14
N GLY A 788 -2.48 1.59 58.41
CA GLY A 788 -2.15 2.85 57.72
C GLY A 788 -1.56 2.68 56.31
N THR A 789 -1.67 1.50 55.69
CA THR A 789 -1.33 1.37 54.25
C THR A 789 -2.33 2.18 53.43
N PRO A 790 -1.89 3.06 52.49
CA PRO A 790 -2.81 3.79 51.62
C PRO A 790 -3.71 2.84 50.81
N VAL A 791 -4.99 3.17 50.69
CA VAL A 791 -5.95 2.35 49.93
C VAL A 791 -5.66 2.36 48.43
N ASP A 792 -5.24 3.52 47.92
CA ASP A 792 -4.75 3.74 46.56
C ASP A 792 -3.22 3.68 46.46
N LEU A 793 -2.58 2.83 47.27
CA LEU A 793 -1.17 2.49 47.06
C LEU A 793 -1.01 1.92 45.64
N LEU A 794 -0.03 2.42 44.89
CA LEU A 794 0.29 1.93 43.56
C LEU A 794 1.28 0.76 43.62
N ASP A 795 1.13 -0.21 42.71
CA ASP A 795 2.18 -1.18 42.39
C ASP A 795 3.15 -0.64 41.32
N GLY A 796 4.05 -1.49 40.83
CA GLY A 796 5.04 -1.11 39.82
C GLY A 796 4.47 -0.88 38.41
N PHE A 797 3.32 -1.50 38.08
CA PHE A 797 2.53 -1.20 36.87
C PHE A 797 1.67 0.07 37.06
N GLY A 798 1.66 0.69 38.24
CA GLY A 798 0.79 1.81 38.58
C GLY A 798 -0.66 1.40 38.83
N GLY A 799 -0.94 0.11 38.99
CA GLY A 799 -2.24 -0.41 39.40
C GLY A 799 -2.49 -0.20 40.89
N THR A 800 -3.75 -0.15 41.29
CA THR A 800 -4.18 -0.12 42.70
C THR A 800 -4.70 -1.47 43.17
N ALA A 801 -4.88 -1.64 44.48
CA ALA A 801 -5.57 -2.81 45.04
C ALA A 801 -7.00 -2.97 44.46
N LEU A 802 -7.66 -1.85 44.10
CA LEU A 802 -8.95 -1.86 43.43
C LEU A 802 -8.86 -2.48 42.03
N LEU A 803 -7.81 -2.13 41.26
CA LEU A 803 -7.53 -2.73 39.95
C LEU A 803 -7.38 -4.26 40.06
N PHE A 804 -6.56 -4.75 41.02
CA PHE A 804 -6.36 -6.19 41.25
C PHE A 804 -7.66 -6.92 41.61
N SER A 805 -8.52 -6.32 42.44
CA SER A 805 -9.83 -6.89 42.74
C SER A 805 -10.78 -6.95 41.53
N THR A 806 -10.55 -6.09 40.53
CA THR A 806 -11.35 -6.03 39.30
C THR A 806 -10.86 -7.03 38.24
N ILE A 807 -9.54 -7.18 38.07
CA ILE A 807 -8.90 -8.19 37.17
C ILE A 807 -9.26 -9.62 37.63
N SER A 808 -9.35 -9.84 38.94
CA SER A 808 -9.70 -11.14 39.54
C SER A 808 -11.21 -11.41 39.67
N GLY A 809 -12.08 -10.44 39.32
CA GLY A 809 -13.53 -10.57 39.49
C GLY A 809 -14.01 -10.56 40.95
N ASN A 810 -13.17 -10.17 41.92
CA ASN A 810 -13.46 -10.20 43.35
C ASN A 810 -14.37 -9.05 43.81
N ARG A 811 -15.66 -9.13 43.44
CA ARG A 811 -16.71 -8.13 43.74
C ARG A 811 -16.78 -7.70 45.20
N GLU A 812 -16.58 -8.62 46.17
CA GLU A 812 -16.62 -8.26 47.59
C GLU A 812 -15.46 -7.33 47.99
N ILE A 813 -14.27 -7.56 47.44
CA ILE A 813 -13.11 -6.71 47.69
C ILE A 813 -13.26 -5.37 46.97
N PHE A 814 -13.74 -5.38 45.73
CA PHE A 814 -14.03 -4.17 44.95
C PHE A 814 -14.97 -3.23 45.75
N ASP A 815 -16.08 -3.76 46.25
CA ASP A 815 -17.04 -3.04 47.09
C ASP A 815 -16.44 -2.56 48.42
N PHE A 816 -15.61 -3.38 49.06
CA PHE A 816 -14.92 -3.03 50.31
C PHE A 816 -13.91 -1.89 50.11
N LEU A 817 -13.16 -1.89 49.00
CA LEU A 817 -12.19 -0.85 48.68
C LEU A 817 -12.87 0.47 48.28
N LEU A 818 -13.94 0.43 47.48
CA LEU A 818 -14.77 1.62 47.24
C LEU A 818 -15.36 2.17 48.55
N LYS A 819 -15.82 1.31 49.47
CA LYS A 819 -16.28 1.72 50.81
C LYS A 819 -15.16 2.31 51.69
N LYS A 820 -13.91 1.90 51.48
CA LYS A 820 -12.70 2.50 52.08
C LYS A 820 -12.19 3.75 51.31
N LYS A 821 -12.95 4.24 50.32
CA LYS A 821 -12.68 5.41 49.47
C LYS A 821 -11.50 5.28 48.48
N ALA A 822 -11.27 4.08 47.94
CA ALA A 822 -10.40 3.91 46.77
C ALA A 822 -10.94 4.72 45.57
N ASP A 823 -10.06 5.34 44.78
CA ASP A 823 -10.45 6.15 43.61
C ASP A 823 -10.52 5.29 42.33
N PRO A 824 -11.73 5.07 41.75
CA PRO A 824 -11.88 4.29 40.53
C PRO A 824 -11.39 5.03 39.26
N LYS A 825 -10.87 6.25 39.38
CA LYS A 825 -10.34 7.04 38.25
C LYS A 825 -8.81 7.02 38.14
N ILE A 826 -8.12 6.32 39.04
CA ILE A 826 -6.67 6.09 38.91
C ILE A 826 -6.40 5.23 37.68
N VAL A 827 -5.39 5.63 36.91
CA VAL A 827 -4.99 5.01 35.65
C VAL A 827 -3.57 4.51 35.80
N ALA A 828 -3.36 3.24 35.47
CA ALA A 828 -2.05 2.58 35.49
C ALA A 828 -1.22 2.96 34.26
N VAL A 829 -0.03 2.38 34.11
CA VAL A 829 0.91 2.67 33.02
C VAL A 829 0.23 2.60 31.64
N GLU A 830 0.65 3.50 30.75
CA GLU A 830 0.19 3.65 29.35
C GLU A 830 -1.32 3.88 29.13
N GLY A 831 -2.09 4.10 30.20
CA GLY A 831 -3.53 4.37 30.11
C GLY A 831 -4.42 3.18 30.49
N TYR A 832 -3.89 2.13 31.11
CA TYR A 832 -4.70 0.99 31.54
C TYR A 832 -5.67 1.41 32.66
N THR A 833 -6.97 1.17 32.47
CA THR A 833 -8.03 1.60 33.39
C THR A 833 -8.77 0.43 34.02
N LEU A 834 -9.53 0.70 35.09
CA LEU A 834 -10.46 -0.25 35.69
C LEU A 834 -11.47 -0.85 34.69
N MET A 835 -11.85 -0.12 33.63
CA MET A 835 -12.72 -0.67 32.58
C MET A 835 -12.00 -1.75 31.75
N HIS A 836 -10.69 -1.63 31.52
CA HIS A 836 -9.89 -2.71 30.91
C HIS A 836 -9.79 -3.92 31.85
N ALA A 837 -9.64 -3.71 33.15
CA ALA A 837 -9.63 -4.78 34.15
C ALA A 837 -10.97 -5.56 34.19
N ALA A 838 -12.11 -4.86 34.14
CA ALA A 838 -13.44 -5.50 34.14
C ALA A 838 -13.73 -6.23 32.83
N ALA A 839 -13.23 -5.72 31.70
CA ALA A 839 -13.24 -6.43 30.43
C ALA A 839 -12.38 -7.72 30.48
N PHE A 840 -11.19 -7.67 31.10
CA PHE A 840 -10.31 -8.82 31.25
C PHE A 840 -10.91 -9.92 32.14
N SER A 841 -11.53 -9.54 33.26
CA SER A 841 -12.19 -10.48 34.17
C SER A 841 -13.51 -11.05 33.63
N LYS A 842 -14.01 -10.50 32.51
CA LYS A 842 -15.26 -10.91 31.84
C LYS A 842 -16.50 -10.71 32.70
N ASP A 843 -16.37 -9.92 33.76
CA ASP A 843 -17.40 -9.74 34.77
C ASP A 843 -18.36 -8.61 34.35
N LYS A 844 -19.47 -9.01 33.75
CA LYS A 844 -20.52 -8.09 33.28
C LYS A 844 -21.10 -7.20 34.40
N GLU A 845 -21.16 -7.68 35.65
CA GLU A 845 -21.65 -6.88 36.77
C GLU A 845 -20.63 -5.82 37.21
N LEU A 846 -19.33 -6.11 37.16
CA LEU A 846 -18.28 -5.10 37.34
C LEU A 846 -18.29 -4.09 36.18
N ILE A 847 -18.44 -4.52 34.92
CA ILE A 847 -18.56 -3.62 33.76
C ILE A 847 -19.72 -2.64 33.95
N SER A 848 -20.94 -3.13 34.24
CA SER A 848 -22.10 -2.27 34.51
C SER A 848 -21.83 -1.27 35.64
N ARG A 849 -21.20 -1.73 36.73
CA ARG A 849 -20.93 -0.87 37.89
C ARG A 849 -19.85 0.18 37.65
N LEU A 850 -18.92 -0.05 36.72
CA LEU A 850 -17.98 0.98 36.26
C LEU A 850 -18.64 1.99 35.31
N LEU A 851 -19.68 1.58 34.56
CA LEU A 851 -20.51 2.51 33.79
C LEU A 851 -21.36 3.40 34.72
N ASP A 852 -21.94 2.84 35.79
CA ASP A 852 -22.64 3.61 36.85
C ASP A 852 -21.72 4.65 37.54
N LEU A 853 -20.43 4.32 37.68
CA LEU A 853 -19.40 5.23 38.21
C LEU A 853 -18.88 6.24 37.16
N GLY A 854 -19.35 6.18 35.91
CA GLY A 854 -19.01 7.11 34.85
C GLY A 854 -17.59 6.98 34.30
N LEU A 855 -17.03 5.76 34.28
CA LEU A 855 -15.74 5.49 33.64
C LEU A 855 -15.86 5.44 32.12
N ASP A 856 -14.80 5.84 31.43
CA ASP A 856 -14.75 5.82 29.96
C ASP A 856 -14.69 4.39 29.40
N ILE A 857 -15.76 4.02 28.68
CA ILE A 857 -15.92 2.75 27.98
C ILE A 857 -14.99 2.61 26.75
N ASN A 858 -14.49 3.74 26.23
CA ASN A 858 -13.62 3.85 25.06
C ASN A 858 -12.19 4.31 25.43
N ALA A 859 -11.80 4.13 26.69
CA ALA A 859 -10.44 4.42 27.18
C ALA A 859 -9.36 3.73 26.32
N ARG A 860 -8.16 4.33 26.23
CA ARG A 860 -7.09 3.91 25.32
C ARG A 860 -5.81 3.54 26.09
N PHE A 861 -5.43 2.27 26.08
CA PHE A 861 -4.21 1.72 26.67
C PHE A 861 -3.12 1.46 25.61
N GLY A 862 -1.88 1.90 25.85
CA GLY A 862 -0.74 1.71 24.96
C GLY A 862 -0.75 2.61 23.71
N ASP A 863 0.25 2.41 22.85
CA ASP A 863 0.46 3.16 21.59
C ASP A 863 -0.58 2.83 20.51
N GLU A 864 -0.95 1.55 20.35
CA GLU A 864 -2.10 1.16 19.52
C GLU A 864 -3.43 1.63 20.13
N GLY A 865 -3.43 1.97 21.42
CA GLY A 865 -4.62 2.40 22.15
C GLY A 865 -5.66 1.28 22.20
N ILE A 866 -5.29 0.10 22.69
CA ILE A 866 -6.21 -1.01 23.01
C ILE A 866 -7.37 -0.45 23.85
N THR A 867 -8.61 -0.87 23.58
CA THR A 867 -9.79 -0.48 24.37
C THR A 867 -10.28 -1.61 25.27
N PRO A 868 -11.16 -1.34 26.26
CA PRO A 868 -11.86 -2.39 27.00
C PRO A 868 -12.58 -3.40 26.08
N LEU A 869 -13.09 -2.97 24.92
CA LEU A 869 -13.74 -3.89 23.99
C LEU A 869 -12.75 -4.86 23.32
N ASP A 870 -11.55 -4.40 23.01
CA ASP A 870 -10.48 -5.27 22.48
C ASP A 870 -10.04 -6.31 23.53
N VAL A 871 -9.96 -5.90 24.80
CA VAL A 871 -9.64 -6.80 25.92
C VAL A 871 -10.74 -7.85 26.15
N ALA A 872 -12.01 -7.46 25.99
CA ALA A 872 -13.17 -8.33 26.23
C ALA A 872 -13.35 -9.49 25.22
N HIS A 873 -12.52 -9.62 24.18
CA HIS A 873 -12.72 -10.54 23.05
C HIS A 873 -12.94 -12.02 23.42
N GLU A 874 -12.49 -12.46 24.60
CA GLU A 874 -12.74 -13.82 25.12
C GLU A 874 -14.07 -13.98 25.90
N SER A 875 -14.99 -13.00 25.87
CA SER A 875 -16.36 -13.12 26.39
C SER A 875 -17.36 -12.43 25.45
N PRO A 876 -18.23 -13.19 24.76
CA PRO A 876 -19.32 -12.65 23.96
C PRO A 876 -20.26 -11.73 24.75
N GLU A 877 -20.45 -11.98 26.05
CA GLU A 877 -21.34 -11.25 26.94
C GLU A 877 -20.77 -9.88 27.30
N ALA A 878 -19.48 -9.83 27.66
CA ALA A 878 -18.77 -8.57 27.92
C ALA A 878 -18.68 -7.72 26.64
N VAL A 879 -18.40 -8.35 25.49
CA VAL A 879 -18.42 -7.69 24.17
C VAL A 879 -19.80 -7.11 23.86
N GLN A 880 -20.89 -7.86 24.08
CA GLN A 880 -22.26 -7.39 23.84
C GLN A 880 -22.64 -6.23 24.76
N LEU A 881 -22.31 -6.32 26.06
CA LEU A 881 -22.59 -5.24 27.03
C LEU A 881 -21.81 -3.97 26.68
N LEU A 882 -20.51 -4.09 26.42
CA LEU A 882 -19.69 -2.94 26.03
C LEU A 882 -20.20 -2.32 24.72
N ARG A 883 -20.57 -3.13 23.72
CA ARG A 883 -21.19 -2.65 22.47
C ARG A 883 -22.50 -1.90 22.71
N LEU A 884 -23.39 -2.41 23.55
CA LEU A 884 -24.69 -1.81 23.86
C LEU A 884 -24.53 -0.40 24.45
N HIS A 885 -23.50 -0.18 25.27
CA HIS A 885 -23.19 1.11 25.88
C HIS A 885 -22.24 2.00 25.03
N GLY A 886 -22.06 1.69 23.74
CA GLY A 886 -21.29 2.53 22.80
C GLY A 886 -19.78 2.28 22.79
N GLY A 887 -19.33 1.16 23.34
CA GLY A 887 -17.95 0.69 23.28
C GLY A 887 -17.53 0.31 21.85
N LYS A 888 -16.28 0.65 21.52
CA LYS A 888 -15.64 0.45 20.21
C LYS A 888 -14.26 -0.16 20.37
N THR A 889 -13.80 -0.85 19.34
CA THR A 889 -12.41 -1.30 19.25
C THR A 889 -11.46 -0.13 19.03
N SER A 890 -10.18 -0.31 19.37
CA SER A 890 -9.07 0.56 18.97
C SER A 890 -9.12 0.90 17.46
N TRP A 891 -9.42 -0.09 16.63
CA TRP A 891 -9.53 0.00 15.17
C TRP A 891 -10.67 0.91 14.67
N GLU A 892 -11.83 0.87 15.33
CA GLU A 892 -13.00 1.72 15.05
C GLU A 892 -12.84 3.16 15.55
N LEU A 893 -11.97 3.38 16.54
CA LEU A 893 -11.58 4.72 17.00
C LEU A 893 -10.38 5.27 16.20
N GLY A 894 -9.56 4.38 15.65
CA GLY A 894 -8.30 4.68 14.96
C GLY A 894 -7.10 4.81 15.87
N ARG A 895 -5.90 4.86 15.28
CA ARG A 895 -4.65 5.04 16.03
C ARG A 895 -4.63 6.42 16.73
N ARG A 896 -3.95 6.48 17.87
CA ARG A 896 -3.96 7.60 18.83
C ARG A 896 -3.47 8.93 18.24
#